data_AF-A0A6P3UY71-F1
#
_entry.id   AF-A0A6P3UY71-F1
#
_cell.length_a   1.000
_cell.length_b   1.000
_cell.length_c   1.000
_cell.angle_alpha   90.00
_cell.angle_beta   90.00
_cell.angle_gamma   90.00
#
_symmetry.space_group_name_H-M   'P 1'
#
loop_
_entity.id
_entity.type
_entity.pdbx_description
1 polymer ?
#
loop_
_entity_poly.entity_id
_entity_poly.type
_entity_poly.pdbx_seq_one_letter_code
_entity_poly.pdbx_strand_id
1 'polypeptide(L)'
;MSHKYTKISYQNIMSSLNSNKRLAEVLQLFLLPNYNIVSTTYLDLLLSHISEDIKECDTNSYENYELFQKWVLKALHTWSSECLPSQPITIFTLKLIGLVSHNELRFHYWQFKDVYNRLCDIFNLRKDDLPVSIKMAYITMLSNLIKHRSGRQWIIDSDAWKDVVKYAHWNHTLYVTRESHKFLWLLLSHEQQNVNFCKEVILAMAAPLITNNFDTQTCQVLQDNYLEENKLLCTTLDLLTSIIENTLFADMDNTIPELCQELLDLEMRVKALFEACISTKLLSHIHKLFVLCLFIPIKQFIKGGKKTETETTLKFYTELNYISIMLLSKAYVVELVKTNKFLMIFWKKLQSLHEFSFSQEHKFEHQAISIMIMPLALCIKHTYKDSDIFDMFLTKLFDVTCTAVQRLGYNVRDAVLKNDVPVAQIAKVDIDMLLEIMDIMDRDIAVIVFQAMCHVLKNCVPDACSETLDSMTNATHLENGPRKQVYKFPLEGDPIVDHPTLLSSLLNGLAVMTEKFKLKWQECVETICLLSLAQEILNHPGTLPIICVKALKVCKLAIQNFMPPDLVLLIETDSHMNEIGPTLFKRLHDVNWEVRDSVLEVLNTIAIISEDKYPAFQEYLLANEFLQLAVEISKTDSESYVRASALVFLSTTVRINKLWKEKLSQFDLPNTAIMLLNNESEAIVRKEAVILLKELYVHRKWSKNIIDSMTLTMAKTAVLDLHWEVKISALEYWNHVITSHLSDQGVLDGHFPKVTFSKEHRKIVSLNETEIKRRLNKALDELAKQNCLRVLLVTLEDSDLEVCKTSAAIINKLKAFLLKYKLNEPLPALPLPKDSATLDTSYVKYEPPDNVASSNCEMLSNSNNVIEEILDVNDANLLASIYKHSIEADSKTQKSEEKTFQYIPCVTRQVFLQTIFDMDITAYIEEKERWLTTYSTSFDSTLDDILTMYKKGDVNSMDCY
;
A
#
# COMPACT_ATOMS: atom_id res chain seq x y z
N MET A 1 -46.58 4.33 14.82
CA MET A 1 -45.11 4.49 15.01
C MET A 1 -44.63 4.14 16.42
N SER A 2 -45.38 4.45 17.48
CA SER A 2 -45.00 4.12 18.87
C SER A 2 -44.77 2.62 19.16
N HIS A 3 -45.59 1.69 18.62
CA HIS A 3 -45.43 0.24 18.88
C HIS A 3 -44.28 -0.47 18.13
N LYS A 4 -43.77 0.09 17.02
CA LYS A 4 -42.67 -0.51 16.26
C LYS A 4 -41.31 -0.23 16.92
N TYR A 5 -41.15 0.95 17.53
CA TYR A 5 -39.96 1.32 18.30
C TYR A 5 -39.82 0.54 19.61
N THR A 6 -40.92 0.23 20.30
CA THR A 6 -40.87 -0.57 21.54
C THR A 6 -40.44 -2.01 21.28
N LYS A 7 -40.84 -2.61 20.14
CA LYS A 7 -40.52 -4.01 19.83
C LYS A 7 -39.05 -4.23 19.44
N ILE A 8 -38.47 -3.28 18.71
CA ILE A 8 -37.03 -3.29 18.34
C ILE A 8 -36.16 -3.03 19.58
N SER A 9 -36.57 -2.12 20.46
CA SER A 9 -35.90 -1.89 21.75
C SER A 9 -35.91 -3.13 22.65
N TYR A 10 -37.03 -3.85 22.74
CA TYR A 10 -37.12 -5.08 23.54
C TYR A 10 -36.29 -6.25 22.98
N GLN A 11 -36.20 -6.40 21.66
CA GLN A 11 -35.37 -7.43 21.03
C GLN A 11 -33.86 -7.17 21.24
N ASN A 12 -33.42 -5.92 21.13
CA ASN A 12 -32.02 -5.55 21.39
C ASN A 12 -31.64 -5.70 22.88
N ILE A 13 -32.58 -5.47 23.81
CA ILE A 13 -32.37 -5.72 25.24
C ILE A 13 -32.30 -7.22 25.54
N MET A 14 -33.13 -8.05 24.91
CA MET A 14 -33.09 -9.51 25.08
C MET A 14 -31.84 -10.16 24.47
N SER A 15 -31.34 -9.68 23.33
CA SER A 15 -30.07 -10.16 22.77
C SER A 15 -28.89 -9.81 23.68
N SER A 16 -28.81 -8.55 24.13
CA SER A 16 -27.82 -8.07 25.10
C SER A 16 -27.80 -8.90 26.41
N LEU A 17 -28.98 -9.20 26.98
CA LEU A 17 -29.06 -10.02 28.20
C LEU A 17 -28.53 -11.45 27.99
N ASN A 18 -28.75 -12.02 26.80
CA ASN A 18 -28.32 -13.37 26.47
C ASN A 18 -26.80 -13.43 26.25
N SER A 19 -26.24 -12.45 25.54
CA SER A 19 -24.79 -12.29 25.35
C SER A 19 -24.07 -12.10 26.69
N ASN A 20 -24.61 -11.31 27.61
CA ASN A 20 -24.04 -11.10 28.95
C ASN A 20 -24.03 -12.37 29.80
N LYS A 21 -25.06 -13.20 29.69
CA LYS A 21 -25.10 -14.50 30.36
C LYS A 21 -24.05 -15.45 29.81
N ARG A 22 -23.88 -15.51 28.48
CA ARG A 22 -22.86 -16.33 27.82
C ARG A 22 -21.44 -15.86 28.16
N LEU A 23 -21.21 -14.54 28.16
CA LEU A 23 -19.94 -13.95 28.61
C LEU A 23 -19.64 -14.34 30.06
N ALA A 24 -20.63 -14.29 30.95
CA ALA A 24 -20.48 -14.74 32.33
C ALA A 24 -20.06 -16.22 32.41
N GLU A 25 -20.68 -17.09 31.61
CA GLU A 25 -20.34 -18.51 31.52
C GLU A 25 -18.88 -18.70 31.05
N VAL A 26 -18.46 -18.02 29.98
CA VAL A 26 -17.07 -18.05 29.49
C VAL A 26 -16.09 -17.59 30.57
N LEU A 27 -16.37 -16.47 31.24
CA LEU A 27 -15.53 -15.98 32.32
C LEU A 27 -15.46 -16.96 33.51
N GLN A 28 -16.55 -17.68 33.83
CA GLN A 28 -16.49 -18.74 34.85
C GLN A 28 -15.59 -19.91 34.42
N LEU A 29 -15.52 -20.27 33.14
CA LEU A 29 -14.60 -21.30 32.65
C LEU A 29 -13.14 -20.94 32.94
N PHE A 30 -12.79 -19.65 32.86
CA PHE A 30 -11.42 -19.19 33.12
C PHE A 30 -10.97 -19.35 34.58
N LEU A 31 -11.91 -19.63 35.50
CA LEU A 31 -11.63 -19.89 36.90
C LEU A 31 -11.39 -21.37 37.21
N LEU A 32 -11.64 -22.27 36.26
CA LEU A 32 -11.43 -23.70 36.45
C LEU A 32 -9.93 -24.02 36.52
N PRO A 33 -9.51 -24.91 37.45
CA PRO A 33 -8.10 -25.32 37.54
C PRO A 33 -7.66 -26.00 36.25
N ASN A 34 -6.48 -25.65 35.75
CA ASN A 34 -5.88 -26.19 34.52
C ASN A 34 -6.65 -25.91 33.21
N TYR A 35 -7.61 -24.98 33.20
CA TYR A 35 -8.26 -24.58 31.94
C TYR A 35 -7.27 -23.85 31.02
N ASN A 36 -7.19 -24.30 29.77
CA ASN A 36 -6.41 -23.69 28.71
C ASN A 36 -7.26 -23.53 27.47
N ILE A 37 -7.06 -22.41 26.76
CA ILE A 37 -7.75 -22.14 25.50
C ILE A 37 -6.95 -22.72 24.34
N VAL A 38 -7.67 -23.31 23.38
CA VAL A 38 -7.07 -23.95 22.19
C VAL A 38 -6.41 -22.92 21.27
N SER A 39 -7.02 -21.75 21.10
CA SER A 39 -6.50 -20.66 20.26
C SER A 39 -6.58 -19.30 20.95
N THR A 40 -5.43 -18.63 21.08
CA THR A 40 -5.35 -17.27 21.67
C THR A 40 -6.12 -16.23 20.86
N THR A 41 -6.41 -16.50 19.58
CA THR A 41 -7.18 -15.61 18.70
C THR A 41 -8.57 -15.31 19.25
N TYR A 42 -9.22 -16.29 19.90
CA TYR A 42 -10.53 -16.07 20.55
C TYR A 42 -10.46 -15.05 21.70
N LEU A 43 -9.36 -15.04 22.47
CA LEU A 43 -9.18 -14.09 23.56
C LEU A 43 -8.90 -12.68 23.05
N ASP A 44 -8.14 -12.54 21.97
CA ASP A 44 -7.86 -11.24 21.37
C ASP A 44 -9.11 -10.66 20.65
N LEU A 45 -9.93 -11.51 20.00
CA LEU A 45 -11.25 -11.13 19.48
C LEU A 45 -12.18 -10.68 20.62
N LEU A 46 -12.25 -11.46 21.70
CA LEU A 46 -13.05 -11.12 22.88
C LEU A 46 -12.63 -9.76 23.47
N LEU A 47 -11.32 -9.51 23.61
CA LEU A 47 -10.81 -8.21 24.09
C LEU A 47 -11.12 -7.07 23.11
N SER A 48 -11.11 -7.32 21.81
CA SER A 48 -11.42 -6.32 20.79
C SER A 48 -12.87 -5.87 20.89
N HIS A 49 -13.81 -6.81 20.95
CA HIS A 49 -15.24 -6.50 21.18
C HIS A 49 -15.47 -5.79 22.52
N ILE A 50 -14.83 -6.26 23.59
CA ILE A 50 -14.91 -5.57 24.89
C ILE A 50 -14.37 -4.13 24.79
N SER A 51 -13.30 -3.91 24.03
CA SER A 51 -12.75 -2.57 23.84
C SER A 51 -13.66 -1.66 23.01
N GLU A 52 -14.39 -2.19 22.03
CA GLU A 52 -15.37 -1.44 21.23
C GLU A 52 -16.58 -1.05 22.09
N ASP A 53 -17.13 -2.00 22.85
CA ASP A 53 -18.20 -1.77 23.82
C ASP A 53 -17.84 -0.67 24.83
N ILE A 54 -16.58 -0.65 25.29
CA ILE A 54 -16.08 0.37 26.23
C ILE A 54 -15.94 1.75 25.57
N LYS A 55 -15.62 1.83 24.26
CA LYS A 55 -15.44 3.11 23.54
C LYS A 55 -16.77 3.73 23.13
N GLU A 56 -17.76 2.94 22.75
CA GLU A 56 -19.08 3.45 22.32
C GLU A 56 -19.94 3.93 23.51
N CYS A 57 -19.65 3.44 24.73
CA CYS A 57 -20.51 3.64 25.90
C CYS A 57 -19.94 4.66 26.91
N ASP A 58 -20.03 5.95 26.63
CA ASP A 58 -19.68 6.98 27.63
C ASP A 58 -20.76 7.20 28.71
N THR A 59 -21.94 6.56 28.65
CA THR A 59 -22.98 6.79 29.69
C THR A 59 -23.89 5.63 30.13
N ASN A 60 -24.03 4.47 29.46
CA ASN A 60 -25.14 3.54 29.82
C ASN A 60 -24.93 2.00 29.84
N SER A 61 -23.75 1.41 29.62
CA SER A 61 -23.56 -0.07 29.72
C SER A 61 -23.09 -0.54 31.12
N TYR A 62 -23.83 -0.18 32.18
CA TYR A 62 -23.46 -0.49 33.58
C TYR A 62 -23.27 -2.00 33.87
N GLU A 63 -23.94 -2.87 33.11
CA GLU A 63 -24.03 -4.32 33.36
C GLU A 63 -22.72 -5.08 33.03
N ASN A 64 -22.05 -4.77 31.91
CA ASN A 64 -20.81 -5.47 31.52
C ASN A 64 -19.67 -5.14 32.49
N TYR A 65 -19.60 -3.89 32.95
CA TYR A 65 -18.62 -3.49 33.96
C TYR A 65 -18.88 -4.16 35.30
N GLU A 66 -20.13 -4.29 35.73
CA GLU A 66 -20.45 -5.00 36.98
C GLU A 66 -20.05 -6.48 36.88
N LEU A 67 -20.24 -7.09 35.71
CA LEU A 67 -19.78 -8.45 35.42
C LEU A 67 -18.26 -8.56 35.59
N PHE A 68 -17.47 -7.70 34.93
CA PHE A 68 -16.01 -7.71 35.04
C PHE A 68 -15.53 -7.43 36.47
N GLN A 69 -16.15 -6.47 37.16
CA GLN A 69 -15.82 -6.16 38.55
C GLN A 69 -16.01 -7.37 39.47
N LYS A 70 -17.16 -8.05 39.36
CA LYS A 70 -17.45 -9.26 40.15
C LYS A 70 -16.50 -10.40 39.79
N TRP A 71 -16.26 -10.60 38.51
CA TRP A 71 -15.41 -11.68 38.02
C TRP A 71 -13.95 -11.50 38.45
N VAL A 72 -13.34 -10.34 38.23
CA VAL A 72 -11.93 -10.07 38.60
C VAL A 72 -11.72 -10.31 40.10
N LEU A 73 -12.61 -9.81 40.95
CA LEU A 73 -12.50 -10.03 42.40
C LEU A 73 -12.58 -11.53 42.74
N LYS A 74 -13.54 -12.25 42.14
CA LYS A 74 -13.66 -13.71 42.32
C LYS A 74 -12.41 -14.44 41.83
N ALA A 75 -11.85 -14.03 40.70
CA ALA A 75 -10.64 -14.59 40.13
C ALA A 75 -9.45 -14.45 41.07
N LEU A 76 -9.20 -13.24 41.59
CA LEU A 76 -8.13 -12.98 42.55
C LEU A 76 -8.30 -13.69 43.90
N HIS A 77 -9.52 -14.08 44.27
CA HIS A 77 -9.76 -14.90 45.46
C HIS A 77 -9.58 -16.41 45.19
N THR A 78 -9.77 -16.82 43.93
CA THR A 78 -9.64 -18.22 43.51
C THR A 78 -8.17 -18.57 43.25
N TRP A 79 -7.44 -17.65 42.63
CA TRP A 79 -6.03 -17.83 42.31
C TRP A 79 -5.15 -17.57 43.52
N SER A 80 -4.22 -18.47 43.75
CA SER A 80 -3.19 -18.39 44.79
C SER A 80 -1.85 -18.81 44.18
N SER A 81 -0.76 -18.69 44.95
CA SER A 81 0.56 -19.16 44.52
C SER A 81 0.61 -20.64 44.11
N GLU A 82 -0.36 -21.45 44.54
CA GLU A 82 -0.45 -22.89 44.25
C GLU A 82 -1.44 -23.22 43.12
N CYS A 83 -2.33 -22.30 42.75
CA CYS A 83 -3.36 -22.50 41.73
C CYS A 83 -3.40 -21.28 40.80
N LEU A 84 -2.51 -21.26 39.81
CA LEU A 84 -2.41 -20.20 38.82
C LEU A 84 -3.18 -20.55 37.53
N PRO A 85 -3.80 -19.57 36.88
CA PRO A 85 -4.42 -19.76 35.57
C PRO A 85 -3.35 -19.99 34.48
N SER A 86 -3.77 -20.51 33.33
CA SER A 86 -2.90 -20.68 32.17
C SER A 86 -2.41 -19.32 31.63
N GLN A 87 -1.25 -19.32 30.97
CA GLN A 87 -0.62 -18.11 30.44
C GLN A 87 -1.53 -17.25 29.54
N PRO A 88 -2.36 -17.80 28.62
CA PRO A 88 -3.32 -17.02 27.85
C PRO A 88 -4.34 -16.26 28.72
N ILE A 89 -4.82 -16.88 29.80
CA ILE A 89 -5.81 -16.28 30.71
C ILE A 89 -5.15 -15.18 31.55
N THR A 90 -3.90 -15.37 31.98
CA THR A 90 -3.12 -14.32 32.66
C THR A 90 -2.97 -13.09 31.74
N ILE A 91 -2.61 -13.30 30.47
CA ILE A 91 -2.49 -12.22 29.47
C ILE A 91 -3.82 -11.51 29.27
N PHE A 92 -4.90 -12.27 29.06
CA PHE A 92 -6.25 -11.74 28.90
C PHE A 92 -6.65 -10.89 30.10
N THR A 93 -6.40 -11.38 31.32
CA THR A 93 -6.75 -10.69 32.57
C THR A 93 -5.99 -9.37 32.73
N LEU A 94 -4.67 -9.36 32.49
CA LEU A 94 -3.87 -8.14 32.56
C LEU A 94 -4.32 -7.10 31.54
N LYS A 95 -4.59 -7.53 30.30
CA LYS A 95 -5.10 -6.64 29.24
C LYS A 95 -6.50 -6.10 29.58
N LEU A 96 -7.42 -6.96 30.03
CA LEU A 96 -8.79 -6.57 30.42
C LEU A 96 -8.78 -5.53 31.55
N ILE A 97 -7.96 -5.77 32.58
CA ILE A 97 -7.84 -4.84 33.71
C ILE A 97 -7.24 -3.52 33.21
N GLY A 98 -6.19 -3.55 32.39
CA GLY A 98 -5.68 -2.34 31.74
C GLY A 98 -6.74 -1.56 30.97
N LEU A 99 -7.55 -2.25 30.15
CA LEU A 99 -8.61 -1.64 29.34
C LEU A 99 -9.70 -0.98 30.18
N VAL A 100 -10.23 -1.66 31.19
CA VAL A 100 -11.29 -1.10 32.05
C VAL A 100 -10.74 0.03 32.94
N SER A 101 -9.50 -0.10 33.41
CA SER A 101 -8.82 0.92 34.21
C SER A 101 -8.38 2.14 33.41
N HIS A 102 -8.59 2.16 32.10
CA HIS A 102 -8.46 3.37 31.29
C HIS A 102 -9.36 4.50 31.81
N ASN A 103 -10.52 4.16 32.37
CA ASN A 103 -11.41 5.11 33.04
C ASN A 103 -11.00 5.29 34.51
N GLU A 104 -10.76 6.54 34.93
CA GLU A 104 -10.25 6.88 36.27
C GLU A 104 -11.19 6.47 37.42
N LEU A 105 -12.52 6.52 37.23
CA LEU A 105 -13.48 6.11 38.26
C LEU A 105 -13.41 4.60 38.51
N ARG A 106 -13.26 3.82 37.43
CA ARG A 106 -13.12 2.35 37.51
C ARG A 106 -11.77 1.97 38.10
N PHE A 107 -10.73 2.73 37.76
CA PHE A 107 -9.43 2.61 38.41
C PHE A 107 -9.55 2.75 39.93
N HIS A 108 -10.20 3.80 40.44
CA HIS A 108 -10.38 4.02 41.87
C HIS A 108 -11.13 2.88 42.57
N TYR A 109 -12.17 2.34 41.95
CA TYR A 109 -12.90 1.19 42.51
C TYR A 109 -11.98 -0.01 42.72
N TRP A 110 -11.15 -0.34 41.73
CA TRP A 110 -10.22 -1.46 41.83
C TRP A 110 -9.01 -1.17 42.73
N GLN A 111 -8.58 0.09 42.79
CA GLN A 111 -7.56 0.53 43.75
C GLN A 111 -8.05 0.35 45.18
N PHE A 112 -9.29 0.73 45.49
CA PHE A 112 -9.90 0.52 46.81
C PHE A 112 -10.00 -0.97 47.20
N LYS A 113 -10.11 -1.85 46.20
CA LYS A 113 -10.13 -3.31 46.38
C LYS A 113 -8.76 -3.97 46.29
N ASP A 114 -7.69 -3.18 46.21
CA ASP A 114 -6.30 -3.63 46.14
C ASP A 114 -6.01 -4.59 44.97
N VAL A 115 -6.73 -4.43 43.86
CA VAL A 115 -6.65 -5.34 42.71
C VAL A 115 -5.25 -5.37 42.11
N TYR A 116 -4.61 -4.22 41.92
CA TYR A 116 -3.32 -4.14 41.22
C TYR A 116 -2.16 -4.76 42.01
N ASN A 117 -2.09 -4.52 43.33
CA ASN A 117 -1.07 -5.13 44.17
C ASN A 117 -1.27 -6.66 44.24
N ARG A 118 -2.52 -7.11 44.41
CA ARG A 118 -2.85 -8.54 44.38
C ARG A 118 -2.49 -9.22 43.06
N LEU A 119 -2.67 -8.55 41.91
CA LEU A 119 -2.22 -9.08 40.61
C LEU A 119 -0.70 -9.22 40.56
N CYS A 120 0.02 -8.20 41.01
CA CYS A 120 1.48 -8.23 41.06
C CYS A 120 1.99 -9.38 41.93
N ASP A 121 1.34 -9.63 43.07
CA ASP A 121 1.71 -10.69 44.00
C ASP A 121 1.34 -12.09 43.48
N ILE A 122 0.10 -12.28 42.99
CA ILE A 122 -0.39 -13.57 42.50
C ILE A 122 0.41 -14.02 41.27
N PHE A 123 0.62 -13.13 40.29
CA PHE A 123 1.34 -13.46 39.06
C PHE A 123 2.85 -13.23 39.16
N ASN A 124 3.36 -12.83 40.33
CA ASN A 124 4.76 -12.48 40.55
C ASN A 124 5.32 -11.56 39.46
N LEU A 125 4.58 -10.51 39.09
CA LEU A 125 4.89 -9.62 37.96
C LEU A 125 6.19 -8.84 38.12
N ARG A 126 6.76 -8.83 39.33
CA ARG A 126 8.03 -8.17 39.66
C ARG A 126 9.25 -9.11 39.57
N LYS A 127 9.05 -10.39 39.22
CA LYS A 127 10.15 -11.35 39.07
C LYS A 127 10.90 -11.11 37.76
N ASP A 128 12.22 -11.27 37.80
CA ASP A 128 13.09 -11.06 36.63
C ASP A 128 12.83 -12.08 35.48
N ASP A 129 12.54 -13.34 35.84
CA ASP A 129 12.31 -14.47 34.92
C ASP A 129 10.83 -14.66 34.55
N LEU A 130 10.22 -13.62 33.96
CA LEU A 130 8.85 -13.67 33.44
C LEU A 130 8.81 -14.00 31.94
N PRO A 131 7.82 -14.79 31.46
CA PRO A 131 7.58 -15.01 30.04
C PRO A 131 7.36 -13.70 29.27
N VAL A 132 7.89 -13.62 28.05
CA VAL A 132 7.85 -12.42 27.20
C VAL A 132 6.43 -11.89 26.99
N SER A 133 5.45 -12.78 26.78
CA SER A 133 4.06 -12.38 26.55
C SER A 133 3.39 -11.80 27.80
N ILE A 134 3.79 -12.25 29.00
CA ILE A 134 3.31 -11.70 30.27
C ILE A 134 3.94 -10.32 30.51
N LYS A 135 5.24 -10.15 30.22
CA LYS A 135 5.92 -8.83 30.25
C LYS A 135 5.19 -7.83 29.35
N MET A 136 4.84 -8.23 28.12
CA MET A 136 4.06 -7.39 27.19
C MET A 136 2.68 -7.02 27.74
N ALA A 137 1.94 -7.99 28.28
CA ALA A 137 0.62 -7.76 28.86
C ALA A 137 0.68 -6.83 30.09
N TYR A 138 1.71 -6.98 30.93
CA TYR A 138 1.96 -6.12 32.07
C TYR A 138 2.28 -4.67 31.63
N ILE A 139 3.21 -4.48 30.68
CA ILE A 139 3.49 -3.15 30.11
C ILE A 139 2.23 -2.52 29.49
N THR A 140 1.41 -3.33 28.80
CA THR A 140 0.13 -2.87 28.20
C THR A 140 -0.86 -2.41 29.27
N MET A 141 -0.95 -3.14 30.38
CA MET A 141 -1.77 -2.75 31.53
C MET A 141 -1.29 -1.40 32.09
N LEU A 142 0.01 -1.29 32.42
CA LEU A 142 0.61 -0.06 32.95
C LEU A 142 0.43 1.12 31.99
N SER A 143 0.58 0.90 30.68
CA SER A 143 0.41 1.94 29.65
C SER A 143 -1.02 2.48 29.57
N ASN A 144 -2.03 1.71 29.98
CA ASN A 144 -3.39 2.23 30.11
C ASN A 144 -3.59 3.02 31.41
N LEU A 145 -2.91 2.63 32.50
CA LEU A 145 -2.96 3.35 33.77
C LEU A 145 -2.33 4.74 33.71
N ILE A 146 -1.25 4.94 32.94
CA ILE A 146 -0.57 6.25 32.86
C ILE A 146 -1.41 7.35 32.19
N LYS A 147 -2.55 7.01 31.57
CA LYS A 147 -3.41 7.97 30.86
C LYS A 147 -4.13 8.94 31.79
N HIS A 148 -4.40 8.55 33.04
CA HIS A 148 -4.99 9.41 34.07
C HIS A 148 -4.05 9.60 35.26
N ARG A 149 -4.34 10.62 36.08
CA ARG A 149 -3.44 11.06 37.16
C ARG A 149 -3.34 10.02 38.27
N SER A 150 -4.46 9.41 38.64
CA SER A 150 -4.51 8.44 39.73
C SER A 150 -3.68 7.18 39.44
N GLY A 151 -3.68 6.71 38.20
CA GLY A 151 -2.89 5.57 37.75
C GLY A 151 -1.40 5.88 37.70
N ARG A 152 -1.02 7.09 37.26
CA ARG A 152 0.37 7.56 37.35
C ARG A 152 0.86 7.59 38.79
N GLN A 153 0.07 8.12 39.71
CA GLN A 153 0.43 8.15 41.14
C GLN A 153 0.65 6.74 41.70
N TRP A 154 -0.23 5.78 41.38
CA TRP A 154 -0.04 4.39 41.81
C TRP A 154 1.26 3.78 41.26
N ILE A 155 1.58 4.01 39.97
CA ILE A 155 2.82 3.52 39.35
C ILE A 155 4.06 4.09 40.05
N ILE A 156 4.01 5.37 40.42
CA ILE A 156 5.09 6.06 41.17
C ILE A 156 5.23 5.42 42.55
N ASP A 157 4.14 5.33 43.32
CA ASP A 157 4.15 4.83 44.70
C ASP A 157 4.50 3.34 44.77
N SER A 158 4.11 2.57 43.76
CA SER A 158 4.34 1.13 43.70
C SER A 158 5.70 0.76 43.12
N ASP A 159 6.49 1.72 42.62
CA ASP A 159 7.77 1.47 41.92
C ASP A 159 7.66 0.57 40.66
N ALA A 160 6.48 0.41 40.07
CA ALA A 160 6.27 -0.47 38.92
C ALA A 160 7.05 -0.03 37.67
N TRP A 161 7.38 1.26 37.59
CA TRP A 161 8.19 1.81 36.51
C TRP A 161 9.63 1.24 36.50
N LYS A 162 10.18 0.83 37.67
CA LYS A 162 11.52 0.24 37.78
C LYS A 162 11.60 -1.11 37.05
N ASP A 163 10.50 -1.87 37.05
CA ASP A 163 10.40 -3.14 36.31
C ASP A 163 10.53 -2.89 34.80
N VAL A 164 9.87 -1.85 34.29
CA VAL A 164 9.91 -1.50 32.86
C VAL A 164 11.29 -0.99 32.44
N VAL A 165 12.00 -0.25 33.30
CA VAL A 165 13.40 0.14 33.06
C VAL A 165 14.30 -1.09 32.92
N LYS A 166 14.14 -2.12 33.76
CA LYS A 166 14.88 -3.39 33.60
C LYS A 166 14.55 -4.07 32.27
N TYR A 167 13.28 -4.08 31.87
CA TYR A 167 12.86 -4.69 30.60
C TYR A 167 13.45 -3.99 29.38
N ALA A 168 13.57 -2.66 29.43
CA ALA A 168 14.25 -1.87 28.41
C ALA A 168 15.75 -2.22 28.30
N HIS A 169 16.45 -2.37 29.42
CA HIS A 169 17.89 -2.65 29.44
C HIS A 169 18.28 -4.08 29.08
N TRP A 170 17.48 -5.08 29.42
CA TRP A 170 17.89 -6.49 29.25
C TRP A 170 17.65 -7.04 27.83
N ASN A 171 17.06 -6.25 26.93
CA ASN A 171 16.85 -6.60 25.52
C ASN A 171 16.31 -8.04 25.33
N HIS A 172 15.17 -8.33 25.97
CA HIS A 172 14.52 -9.64 25.93
C HIS A 172 14.06 -9.98 24.50
N THR A 173 13.21 -9.13 23.92
CA THR A 173 12.77 -9.18 22.53
C THR A 173 12.58 -7.77 22.00
N LEU A 174 12.67 -7.59 20.68
CA LEU A 174 12.44 -6.29 20.03
C LEU A 174 11.09 -5.67 20.45
N TYR A 175 10.03 -6.48 20.58
CA TYR A 175 8.70 -6.03 20.96
C TYR A 175 8.64 -5.50 22.40
N VAL A 176 9.20 -6.24 23.36
CA VAL A 176 9.25 -5.82 24.77
C VAL A 176 10.09 -4.55 24.92
N THR A 177 11.24 -4.47 24.26
CA THR A 177 12.10 -3.28 24.30
C THR A 177 11.35 -2.06 23.75
N ARG A 178 10.68 -2.19 22.60
CA ARG A 178 9.92 -1.08 21.98
C ARG A 178 8.77 -0.58 22.86
N GLU A 179 7.95 -1.48 23.41
CA GLU A 179 6.85 -1.07 24.29
C GLU A 179 7.36 -0.52 25.63
N SER A 180 8.49 -1.03 26.15
CA SER A 180 9.13 -0.48 27.35
C SER A 180 9.62 0.95 27.10
N HIS A 181 10.33 1.19 26.00
CA HIS A 181 10.76 2.53 25.61
C HIS A 181 9.57 3.48 25.50
N LYS A 182 8.48 3.01 24.85
CA LYS A 182 7.25 3.77 24.66
C LYS A 182 6.60 4.17 25.97
N PHE A 183 6.43 3.22 26.88
CA PHE A 183 5.89 3.47 28.21
C PHE A 183 6.72 4.53 28.96
N LEU A 184 8.05 4.40 28.95
CA LEU A 184 8.95 5.24 29.73
C LEU A 184 8.95 6.70 29.25
N TRP A 185 9.00 6.96 27.94
CA TRP A 185 8.96 8.35 27.45
C TRP A 185 7.56 8.98 27.63
N LEU A 186 6.48 8.18 27.53
CA LEU A 186 5.12 8.66 27.82
C LEU A 186 4.95 9.04 29.29
N LEU A 187 5.46 8.20 30.21
CA LEU A 187 5.42 8.46 31.64
C LEU A 187 6.16 9.76 31.98
N LEU A 188 7.38 9.94 31.47
CA LEU A 188 8.15 11.17 31.64
C LEU A 188 7.42 12.40 31.07
N SER A 189 6.81 12.26 29.89
CA SER A 189 6.07 13.38 29.26
C SER A 189 4.84 13.80 30.06
N HIS A 190 4.09 12.84 30.61
CA HIS A 190 2.92 13.13 31.45
C HIS A 190 3.31 13.71 32.82
N GLU A 191 4.45 13.31 33.38
CA GLU A 191 4.94 13.75 34.70
C GLU A 191 6.00 14.86 34.63
N GLN A 192 6.15 15.55 33.49
CA GLN A 192 7.16 16.60 33.28
C GLN A 192 7.15 17.72 34.34
N GLN A 193 6.01 17.97 35.00
CA GLN A 193 5.89 18.96 36.09
C GLN A 193 6.44 18.43 37.43
N ASN A 194 6.47 17.12 37.61
CA ASN A 194 7.06 16.45 38.77
C ASN A 194 8.56 16.22 38.53
N VAL A 195 9.32 17.32 38.60
CA VAL A 195 10.76 17.32 38.28
C VAL A 195 11.55 16.32 39.12
N ASN A 196 11.23 16.16 40.41
CA ASN A 196 11.94 15.24 41.30
C ASN A 196 11.76 13.77 40.87
N PHE A 197 10.54 13.38 40.51
CA PHE A 197 10.28 12.03 39.99
C PHE A 197 10.98 11.82 38.65
N CYS A 198 10.88 12.78 37.72
CA CYS A 198 11.56 12.68 36.43
C CYS A 198 13.09 12.53 36.61
N LYS A 199 13.69 13.24 37.57
CA LYS A 199 15.10 13.09 37.93
C LYS A 199 15.43 11.67 38.36
N GLU A 200 14.64 11.08 39.26
CA GLU A 200 14.84 9.71 39.73
C GLU A 200 14.79 8.70 38.58
N VAL A 201 13.77 8.82 37.72
CA VAL A 201 13.57 7.93 36.57
C VAL A 201 14.73 8.05 35.56
N ILE A 202 15.13 9.28 35.19
CA ILE A 202 16.24 9.52 34.25
C ILE A 202 17.55 8.96 34.82
N LEU A 203 17.84 9.17 36.10
CA LEU A 203 19.05 8.65 36.74
C LEU A 203 19.05 7.12 36.81
N ALA A 204 17.90 6.49 37.06
CA ALA A 204 17.78 5.03 37.06
C ALA A 204 17.98 4.43 35.66
N MET A 205 17.47 5.08 34.62
CA MET A 205 17.69 4.68 33.22
C MET A 205 19.15 4.86 32.80
N ALA A 206 19.75 6.00 33.14
CA ALA A 206 21.11 6.34 32.75
C ALA A 206 22.18 5.73 33.69
N ALA A 207 21.79 5.02 34.74
CA ALA A 207 22.73 4.46 35.72
C ALA A 207 23.91 3.71 35.06
N PRO A 208 23.70 2.83 34.05
CA PRO A 208 24.82 2.16 33.38
C PRO A 208 25.78 3.11 32.66
N LEU A 209 25.27 4.23 32.12
CA LEU A 209 26.08 5.27 31.48
C LEU A 209 26.88 6.09 32.50
N ILE A 210 26.34 6.28 33.71
CA ILE A 210 26.97 7.03 34.81
C ILE A 210 28.05 6.17 35.50
N THR A 211 27.77 4.90 35.77
CA THR A 211 28.67 3.98 36.50
C THR A 211 29.83 3.47 35.65
N ASN A 212 29.71 3.51 34.33
CA ASN A 212 30.85 3.29 33.44
C ASN A 212 31.82 4.47 33.59
N ASN A 213 32.80 4.33 34.49
CA ASN A 213 33.90 5.26 34.63
C ASN A 213 34.77 5.17 33.36
N PHE A 214 34.52 6.08 32.42
CA PHE A 214 35.42 6.31 31.29
C PHE A 214 36.64 7.07 31.81
N ASP A 215 37.59 6.36 32.43
CA ASP A 215 38.91 6.93 32.69
C ASP A 215 39.51 7.34 31.34
N THR A 216 39.93 8.60 31.23
CA THR A 216 40.46 9.24 30.02
C THR A 216 41.70 8.56 29.44
N GLN A 217 42.29 7.60 30.16
CA GLN A 217 43.40 6.76 29.69
C GLN A 217 42.96 5.41 29.07
N THR A 218 41.74 4.95 29.34
CA THR A 218 41.21 3.63 28.92
C THR A 218 40.35 3.70 27.65
N CYS A 219 40.16 4.90 27.07
CA CYS A 219 39.57 5.10 25.74
C CYS A 219 40.51 4.73 24.58
N GLN A 220 41.57 3.97 24.83
CA GLN A 220 42.42 3.42 23.79
C GLN A 220 41.71 2.22 23.15
N VAL A 221 40.92 2.51 22.12
CA VAL A 221 40.40 1.59 21.10
C VAL A 221 39.28 0.66 21.58
N LEU A 222 38.03 1.09 21.42
CA LEU A 222 36.84 0.22 21.55
C LEU A 222 36.73 -0.70 20.31
N GLN A 223 37.31 -1.91 20.41
CA GLN A 223 37.28 -2.96 19.38
C GLN A 223 35.93 -3.71 19.35
N ASP A 224 35.69 -4.52 18.32
CA ASP A 224 34.41 -5.22 18.08
C ASP A 224 33.95 -6.15 19.24
N ASN A 225 34.87 -6.68 20.06
CA ASN A 225 34.53 -7.49 21.24
C ASN A 225 33.86 -6.68 22.36
N TYR A 226 33.97 -5.35 22.33
CA TYR A 226 33.39 -4.45 23.33
C TYR A 226 31.86 -4.48 23.34
N LEU A 227 31.21 -4.87 22.23
CA LEU A 227 29.75 -4.92 22.13
C LEU A 227 29.14 -6.05 22.98
N GLU A 228 29.81 -7.21 23.05
CA GLU A 228 29.38 -8.33 23.90
C GLU A 228 29.60 -8.02 25.39
N GLU A 229 30.71 -7.34 25.71
CA GLU A 229 31.04 -6.92 27.06
C GLU A 229 30.18 -5.75 27.56
N ASN A 230 29.62 -4.92 26.65
CA ASN A 230 28.88 -3.69 26.98
C ASN A 230 27.47 -3.64 26.35
N LYS A 231 26.80 -4.79 26.26
CA LYS A 231 25.40 -4.87 25.79
C LYS A 231 24.49 -3.91 26.56
N LEU A 232 24.68 -3.81 27.87
CA LEU A 232 23.91 -2.91 28.75
C LEU A 232 24.09 -1.43 28.36
N LEU A 233 25.31 -1.00 28.03
CA LEU A 233 25.57 0.37 27.57
C LEU A 233 24.84 0.65 26.25
N CYS A 234 24.88 -0.28 25.29
CA CYS A 234 24.19 -0.13 24.00
C CYS A 234 22.68 0.03 24.21
N THR A 235 22.07 -0.82 25.06
CA THR A 235 20.64 -0.71 25.39
C THR A 235 20.28 0.61 26.09
N THR A 236 21.20 1.13 26.91
CA THR A 236 21.02 2.40 27.61
C THR A 236 21.05 3.57 26.62
N LEU A 237 21.99 3.55 25.66
CA LEU A 237 22.06 4.54 24.59
C LEU A 237 20.83 4.50 23.68
N ASP A 238 20.32 3.30 23.35
CA ASP A 238 19.10 3.14 22.56
C ASP A 238 17.86 3.65 23.31
N LEU A 239 17.76 3.38 24.61
CA LEU A 239 16.70 3.89 25.47
C LEU A 239 16.75 5.42 25.54
N LEU A 240 17.92 6.01 25.81
CA LEU A 240 18.10 7.47 25.83
C LEU A 240 17.79 8.10 24.48
N THR A 241 18.22 7.47 23.38
CA THR A 241 17.87 7.89 22.01
C THR A 241 16.36 7.93 21.83
N SER A 242 15.66 6.86 22.25
CA SER A 242 14.20 6.80 22.15
C SER A 242 13.52 7.87 23.01
N ILE A 243 14.02 8.13 24.22
CA ILE A 243 13.44 9.17 25.11
C ILE A 243 13.64 10.54 24.48
N ILE A 244 14.87 10.91 24.11
CA ILE A 244 15.17 12.22 23.54
C ILE A 244 14.39 12.41 22.23
N GLU A 245 14.40 11.44 21.32
CA GLU A 245 13.70 11.56 20.04
C GLU A 245 12.19 11.78 20.21
N ASN A 246 11.54 11.06 21.12
CA ASN A 246 10.09 11.18 21.29
C ASN A 246 9.68 12.36 22.17
N THR A 247 10.54 12.85 23.08
CA THR A 247 10.22 14.00 23.95
C THR A 247 10.66 15.33 23.38
N LEU A 248 11.76 15.37 22.62
CA LEU A 248 12.27 16.59 21.99
C LEU A 248 11.26 17.18 21.02
N PHE A 249 10.63 16.32 20.21
CA PHE A 249 9.67 16.71 19.19
C PHE A 249 8.18 16.50 19.57
N ALA A 250 7.87 16.20 20.84
CA ALA A 250 6.48 16.04 21.28
C ALA A 250 5.73 17.38 21.39
N ASP A 251 6.38 18.35 22.03
CA ASP A 251 5.86 19.69 22.28
C ASP A 251 7.02 20.63 22.58
N MET A 252 6.89 21.92 22.24
CA MET A 252 7.84 22.97 22.57
C MET A 252 8.00 23.16 24.08
N ASP A 253 6.94 22.87 24.85
CA ASP A 253 6.98 23.04 26.30
C ASP A 253 7.64 21.90 27.07
N ASN A 254 7.80 20.71 26.45
CA ASN A 254 8.37 19.53 27.10
C ASN A 254 9.82 19.76 27.53
N THR A 255 10.07 19.65 28.85
CA THR A 255 11.35 19.93 29.54
C THR A 255 12.25 18.71 29.75
N ILE A 256 11.79 17.51 29.38
CA ILE A 256 12.52 16.25 29.60
C ILE A 256 13.89 16.22 28.88
N PRO A 257 14.02 16.65 27.61
CA PRO A 257 15.33 16.68 26.94
C PRO A 257 16.34 17.56 27.67
N GLU A 258 15.91 18.74 28.13
CA GLU A 258 16.73 19.67 28.89
C GLU A 258 17.15 19.08 30.23
N LEU A 259 16.24 18.38 30.91
CA LEU A 259 16.51 17.71 32.17
C LEU A 259 17.51 16.55 31.98
N CYS A 260 17.39 15.77 30.92
CA CYS A 260 18.38 14.74 30.56
C CYS A 260 19.76 15.35 30.32
N GLN A 261 19.84 16.48 29.60
CA GLN A 261 21.11 17.17 29.34
C GLN A 261 21.73 17.69 30.65
N GLU A 262 20.95 18.33 31.52
CA GLU A 262 21.43 18.89 32.79
C GLU A 262 21.93 17.82 33.77
N LEU A 263 21.19 16.72 33.93
CA LEU A 263 21.51 15.67 34.92
C LEU A 263 22.69 14.80 34.49
N LEU A 264 22.79 14.51 33.20
CA LEU A 264 23.72 13.50 32.69
C LEU A 264 24.98 14.12 32.09
N ASP A 265 24.97 15.42 31.79
CA ASP A 265 25.93 16.05 30.88
C ASP A 265 26.01 15.27 29.56
N LEU A 266 24.82 15.00 29.00
CA LEU A 266 24.62 13.99 27.96
C LEU A 266 25.44 14.30 26.69
N GLU A 267 25.41 15.55 26.21
CA GLU A 267 26.24 16.02 25.09
C GLU A 267 27.72 15.64 25.26
N MET A 268 28.33 15.96 26.42
CA MET A 268 29.76 15.70 26.65
C MET A 268 30.09 14.21 26.74
N ARG A 269 29.26 13.42 27.43
CA ARG A 269 29.48 11.97 27.55
C ARG A 269 29.34 11.26 26.20
N VAL A 270 28.30 11.62 25.44
CA VAL A 270 28.06 11.05 24.10
C VAL A 270 29.16 11.48 23.12
N LYS A 271 29.64 12.73 23.22
CA LYS A 271 30.79 13.23 22.45
C LYS A 271 32.07 12.45 22.77
N ALA A 272 32.39 12.23 24.03
CA ALA A 272 33.55 11.42 24.44
C ALA A 272 33.47 9.98 23.91
N LEU A 273 32.29 9.36 23.98
CA LEU A 273 32.03 8.04 23.40
C LEU A 273 32.21 8.03 21.88
N PHE A 274 31.70 9.05 21.19
CA PHE A 274 31.83 9.21 19.74
C PHE A 274 33.29 9.37 19.30
N GLU A 275 34.09 10.13 20.05
CA GLU A 275 35.51 10.31 19.81
C GLU A 275 36.28 9.00 19.95
N ALA A 276 36.05 8.27 21.05
CA ALA A 276 36.70 7.00 21.37
C ALA A 276 36.25 5.81 20.49
N CYS A 277 35.09 5.93 19.83
CA CYS A 277 34.49 4.85 19.06
C CYS A 277 35.26 4.58 17.74
N ILE A 278 35.69 3.34 17.53
CA ILE A 278 36.33 2.87 16.28
C ILE A 278 35.48 1.79 15.59
N SER A 279 34.55 1.13 16.29
CA SER A 279 33.63 0.17 15.67
C SER A 279 32.42 0.88 15.06
N THR A 280 32.13 0.61 13.79
CA THR A 280 30.91 1.12 13.12
C THR A 280 29.61 0.57 13.74
N LYS A 281 29.67 -0.61 14.37
CA LYS A 281 28.52 -1.21 15.08
C LYS A 281 28.15 -0.41 16.32
N LEU A 282 29.14 -0.11 17.18
CA LEU A 282 28.90 0.71 18.38
C LEU A 282 28.52 2.15 18.00
N LEU A 283 29.13 2.69 16.94
CA LEU A 283 28.80 4.01 16.41
C LEU A 283 27.30 4.11 16.08
N SER A 284 26.66 3.05 15.60
CA SER A 284 25.23 3.05 15.27
C SER A 284 24.31 3.36 16.47
N HIS A 285 24.73 3.05 17.70
CA HIS A 285 24.01 3.35 18.95
C HIS A 285 24.30 4.76 19.48
N ILE A 286 25.48 5.30 19.21
CA ILE A 286 25.94 6.61 19.72
C ILE A 286 25.51 7.74 18.77
N HIS A 287 25.67 7.51 17.47
CA HIS A 287 25.64 8.54 16.44
C HIS A 287 24.30 9.28 16.42
N LYS A 288 23.16 8.56 16.42
CA LYS A 288 21.83 9.20 16.40
C LYS A 288 21.59 10.04 17.65
N LEU A 289 21.97 9.54 18.83
CA LEU A 289 21.87 10.26 20.09
C LEU A 289 22.69 11.55 20.05
N PHE A 290 23.92 11.49 19.51
CA PHE A 290 24.77 12.68 19.43
C PHE A 290 24.14 13.77 18.57
N VAL A 291 23.60 13.41 17.41
CA VAL A 291 22.90 14.36 16.54
C VAL A 291 21.66 14.94 17.23
N LEU A 292 20.88 14.13 17.97
CA LEU A 292 19.74 14.62 18.75
C LEU A 292 20.17 15.64 19.82
N CYS A 293 21.29 15.42 20.50
CA CYS A 293 21.81 16.35 21.50
C CYS A 293 22.07 17.75 20.93
N LEU A 294 22.44 17.87 19.65
CA LEU A 294 22.64 19.18 19.00
C LEU A 294 21.36 20.01 18.89
N PHE A 295 20.18 19.37 18.87
CA PHE A 295 18.88 20.04 18.76
C PHE A 295 18.30 20.45 20.11
N ILE A 296 18.82 19.95 21.24
CA ILE A 296 18.36 20.36 22.59
C ILE A 296 18.60 21.86 22.81
N PRO A 297 19.82 22.41 22.58
CA PRO A 297 20.06 23.86 22.70
C PRO A 297 19.25 24.70 21.71
N ILE A 298 18.99 24.18 20.50
CA ILE A 298 18.18 24.89 19.49
C ILE A 298 16.74 25.03 19.98
N LYS A 299 16.13 23.96 20.49
CA LYS A 299 14.78 23.99 21.06
C LYS A 299 14.68 25.01 22.21
N GLN A 300 15.66 24.99 23.13
CA GLN A 300 15.74 25.96 24.24
C GLN A 300 15.82 27.40 23.73
N PHE A 301 16.62 27.65 22.69
CA PHE A 301 16.74 28.97 22.08
C PHE A 301 15.40 29.46 21.51
N ILE A 302 14.71 28.62 20.74
CA ILE A 302 13.40 28.93 20.16
C ILE A 302 12.38 29.25 21.26
N LYS A 303 12.37 28.50 22.37
CA LYS A 303 11.49 28.74 23.52
C LYS A 303 11.84 30.02 24.29
N GLY A 304 13.13 30.30 24.46
CA GLY A 304 13.62 31.32 25.39
C GLY A 304 13.70 32.75 24.83
N GLY A 305 13.82 32.92 23.50
CA GLY A 305 13.83 34.23 22.81
C GLY A 305 14.86 35.27 23.30
N LYS A 306 15.80 34.90 24.19
CA LYS A 306 16.61 35.86 24.99
C LYS A 306 18.11 35.57 25.06
N LYS A 307 18.66 34.70 24.21
CA LYS A 307 20.12 34.64 23.97
C LYS A 307 20.40 35.04 22.52
N THR A 308 21.48 35.76 22.29
CA THR A 308 21.92 36.24 20.97
C THR A 308 21.93 35.11 19.95
N GLU A 309 21.00 35.13 19.00
CA GLU A 309 20.79 34.16 17.91
C GLU A 309 22.10 33.66 17.28
N THR A 310 23.10 34.54 17.22
CA THR A 310 24.43 34.28 16.65
C THR A 310 25.26 33.25 17.42
N GLU A 311 25.19 33.19 18.76
CA GLU A 311 26.06 32.30 19.55
C GLU A 311 25.59 30.83 19.50
N THR A 312 24.29 30.60 19.67
CA THR A 312 23.71 29.24 19.58
C THR A 312 23.84 28.68 18.18
N THR A 313 23.58 29.50 17.16
CA THR A 313 23.75 29.14 15.75
C THR A 313 25.21 28.78 15.46
N LEU A 314 26.17 29.61 15.93
CA LEU A 314 27.59 29.33 15.76
C LEU A 314 28.01 28.02 16.44
N LYS A 315 27.59 27.79 17.70
CA LYS A 315 27.88 26.53 18.41
C LYS A 315 27.38 25.32 17.63
N PHE A 316 26.14 25.37 17.12
CA PHE A 316 25.55 24.29 16.34
C PHE A 316 26.40 23.95 15.09
N TYR A 317 26.78 24.96 14.30
CA TYR A 317 27.62 24.73 13.12
C TYR A 317 29.04 24.27 13.45
N THR A 318 29.63 24.76 14.55
CA THR A 318 30.94 24.31 15.01
C THR A 318 30.92 22.83 15.39
N GLU A 319 29.92 22.39 16.16
CA GLU A 319 29.78 20.98 16.54
C GLU A 319 29.44 20.10 15.33
N LEU A 320 28.61 20.58 14.40
CA LEU A 320 28.32 19.85 13.16
C LEU A 320 29.58 19.64 12.29
N ASN A 321 30.39 20.69 12.14
CA ASN A 321 31.65 20.60 11.41
C ASN A 321 32.64 19.66 12.14
N TYR A 322 32.67 19.69 13.47
CA TYR A 322 33.47 18.79 14.28
C TYR A 322 33.10 17.31 14.01
N ILE A 323 31.82 16.97 14.10
CA ILE A 323 31.31 15.62 13.77
C ILE A 323 31.74 15.22 12.37
N SER A 324 31.56 16.11 11.40
CA SER A 324 31.85 15.84 9.99
C SER A 324 33.35 15.55 9.75
N ILE A 325 34.24 16.39 10.29
CA ILE A 325 35.69 16.20 10.19
C ILE A 325 36.14 14.93 10.90
N MET A 326 35.58 14.62 12.08
CA MET A 326 35.90 13.40 12.83
C MET A 326 35.51 12.14 12.05
N LEU A 327 34.31 12.09 11.46
CA LEU A 327 33.89 10.97 10.60
C LEU A 327 34.80 10.81 9.39
N LEU A 328 35.19 11.93 8.75
CA LEU A 328 36.08 11.90 7.58
C LEU A 328 37.50 11.45 7.96
N SER A 329 37.99 11.81 9.15
CA SER A 329 39.30 11.34 9.63
C SER A 329 39.35 9.83 9.80
N LYS A 330 38.20 9.20 10.08
CA LYS A 330 38.00 7.74 10.16
C LYS A 330 37.53 7.11 8.84
N ALA A 331 37.46 7.88 7.75
CA ALA A 331 36.92 7.48 6.45
C ALA A 331 35.46 6.97 6.46
N TYR A 332 34.64 7.38 7.44
CA TYR A 332 33.24 6.96 7.57
C TYR A 332 32.28 7.84 6.74
N VAL A 333 32.44 7.79 5.42
CA VAL A 333 31.65 8.59 4.48
C VAL A 333 30.14 8.26 4.55
N VAL A 334 29.78 6.97 4.71
CA VAL A 334 28.37 6.55 4.84
C VAL A 334 27.73 7.15 6.09
N GLU A 335 28.44 7.17 7.22
CA GLU A 335 27.93 7.77 8.45
C GLU A 335 27.84 9.29 8.34
N LEU A 336 28.70 9.95 7.54
CA LEU A 336 28.55 11.38 7.25
C LEU A 336 27.25 11.68 6.48
N VAL A 337 26.92 10.88 5.46
CA VAL A 337 25.63 11.00 4.74
C VAL A 337 24.47 10.77 5.69
N LYS A 338 24.55 9.73 6.52
CA LYS A 338 23.55 9.41 7.54
C LYS A 338 23.38 10.52 8.59
N THR A 339 24.47 11.22 8.96
CA THR A 339 24.42 12.41 9.83
C THR A 339 23.50 13.45 9.19
N ASN A 340 23.74 13.79 7.93
CA ASN A 340 22.97 14.81 7.21
C ASN A 340 21.51 14.41 6.98
N LYS A 341 21.24 13.11 6.79
CA LYS A 341 19.88 12.55 6.80
C LYS A 341 19.17 12.82 8.13
N PHE A 342 19.81 12.52 9.26
CA PHE A 342 19.24 12.80 10.59
C PHE A 342 19.01 14.29 10.81
N LEU A 343 19.97 15.13 10.42
CA LEU A 343 19.82 16.58 10.47
C LEU A 343 18.59 17.07 9.71
N MET A 344 18.37 16.60 8.48
CA MET A 344 17.19 16.94 7.69
C MET A 344 15.88 16.55 8.39
N ILE A 345 15.81 15.32 8.91
CA ILE A 345 14.62 14.82 9.62
C ILE A 345 14.34 15.67 10.87
N PHE A 346 15.35 15.90 11.71
CA PHE A 346 15.20 16.61 12.96
C PHE A 346 14.92 18.11 12.75
N TRP A 347 15.54 18.71 11.72
CA TRP A 347 15.27 20.08 11.31
C TRP A 347 13.81 20.26 10.89
N LYS A 348 13.29 19.40 10.01
CA LYS A 348 11.89 19.45 9.57
C LYS A 348 10.89 19.13 10.70
N LYS A 349 11.21 18.17 11.59
CA LYS A 349 10.39 17.90 12.79
C LYS A 349 10.32 19.11 13.71
N LEU A 350 11.43 19.82 13.92
CA LEU A 350 11.43 21.01 14.76
C LEU A 350 10.67 22.17 14.10
N GLN A 351 10.86 22.38 12.78
CA GLN A 351 10.11 23.37 12.00
C GLN A 351 8.59 23.11 12.02
N SER A 352 8.17 21.84 12.05
CA SER A 352 6.74 21.50 12.15
C SER A 352 6.11 21.87 13.50
N LEU A 353 6.91 21.96 14.57
CA LEU A 353 6.44 22.36 15.90
C LEU A 353 6.41 23.88 16.05
N HIS A 354 7.41 24.56 15.48
CA HIS A 354 7.50 26.01 15.50
C HIS A 354 8.25 26.48 14.27
N GLU A 355 7.71 27.44 13.53
CA GLU A 355 8.39 28.01 12.37
C GLU A 355 9.61 28.83 12.82
N PHE A 356 10.80 28.46 12.34
CA PHE A 356 12.03 29.19 12.61
C PHE A 356 12.97 29.14 11.40
N SER A 357 13.82 30.16 11.31
CA SER A 357 14.90 30.24 10.34
C SER A 357 16.10 30.88 11.01
N PHE A 358 17.31 30.39 10.75
CA PHE A 358 18.52 31.13 11.13
C PHE A 358 18.70 32.33 10.19
N SER A 359 19.22 33.44 10.70
CA SER A 359 19.58 34.63 9.93
C SER A 359 20.79 34.41 9.00
N GLN A 360 20.75 33.40 8.14
CA GLN A 360 21.80 33.05 7.18
C GLN A 360 21.35 33.26 5.74
N GLU A 361 22.32 33.53 4.87
CA GLU A 361 22.11 33.72 3.44
C GLU A 361 21.63 32.44 2.75
N HIS A 362 22.11 31.27 3.20
CA HIS A 362 21.79 29.98 2.61
C HIS A 362 20.91 29.12 3.53
N LYS A 363 19.98 28.36 2.93
CA LYS A 363 19.12 27.43 3.66
C LYS A 363 19.92 26.26 4.23
N PHE A 364 19.57 25.83 5.44
CA PHE A 364 20.21 24.68 6.09
C PHE A 364 20.01 23.39 5.28
N GLU A 365 18.83 23.22 4.72
CA GLU A 365 18.44 22.04 3.95
C GLU A 365 19.27 21.91 2.67
N HIS A 366 19.62 23.03 2.03
CA HIS A 366 20.56 23.06 0.90
C HIS A 366 21.97 22.64 1.31
N GLN A 367 22.42 23.02 2.51
CA GLN A 367 23.74 22.61 3.02
C GLN A 367 23.79 21.10 3.26
N ALA A 368 22.79 20.57 3.94
CA ALA A 368 22.71 19.15 4.28
C ALA A 368 22.62 18.27 3.02
N ILE A 369 21.74 18.63 2.06
CA ILE A 369 21.59 17.85 0.83
C ILE A 369 22.87 17.86 -0.01
N SER A 370 23.57 19.00 -0.06
CA SER A 370 24.80 19.13 -0.83
C SER A 370 25.86 18.17 -0.32
N ILE A 371 25.99 17.99 0.99
CA ILE A 371 26.91 16.99 1.57
C ILE A 371 26.43 15.56 1.32
N MET A 372 25.11 15.30 1.39
CA MET A 372 24.57 13.98 1.10
C MET A 372 24.93 13.53 -0.31
N ILE A 373 24.73 14.37 -1.33
CA ILE A 373 24.99 14.01 -2.74
C ILE A 373 26.48 13.98 -3.13
N MET A 374 27.42 14.32 -2.24
CA MET A 374 28.86 14.34 -2.58
C MET A 374 29.40 12.99 -3.05
N PRO A 375 29.06 11.83 -2.44
CA PRO A 375 29.49 10.53 -2.93
C PRO A 375 29.00 10.24 -4.36
N LEU A 376 27.79 10.68 -4.71
CA LEU A 376 27.29 10.62 -6.10
C LEU A 376 28.12 11.50 -7.03
N ALA A 377 28.42 12.75 -6.62
CA ALA A 377 29.23 13.66 -7.42
C ALA A 377 30.64 13.12 -7.71
N LEU A 378 31.20 12.30 -6.82
CA LEU A 378 32.51 11.64 -7.03
C LEU A 378 32.49 10.53 -8.10
N CYS A 379 31.31 10.01 -8.46
CA CYS A 379 31.17 9.06 -9.56
C CYS A 379 31.21 9.71 -10.95
N ILE A 380 31.13 11.05 -11.04
CA ILE A 380 31.10 11.79 -12.30
C ILE A 380 32.52 11.92 -12.87
N LYS A 381 32.75 11.47 -14.12
CA LYS A 381 34.09 11.50 -14.74
C LYS A 381 34.56 12.93 -14.97
N HIS A 382 35.87 13.14 -14.88
CA HIS A 382 36.48 14.46 -15.13
C HIS A 382 36.36 14.92 -16.59
N THR A 383 36.24 14.00 -17.55
CA THR A 383 36.03 14.30 -18.98
C THR A 383 34.63 14.85 -19.29
N TYR A 384 33.67 14.62 -18.38
CA TYR A 384 32.31 15.14 -18.46
C TYR A 384 32.20 16.64 -18.12
N LYS A 385 33.31 17.26 -17.71
CA LYS A 385 33.36 18.66 -17.24
C LYS A 385 33.16 19.72 -18.32
N ASP A 386 33.29 19.35 -19.60
CA ASP A 386 33.09 20.27 -20.73
C ASP A 386 31.62 20.37 -21.17
N SER A 387 30.69 19.71 -20.47
CA SER A 387 29.24 19.82 -20.71
C SER A 387 28.68 21.08 -20.06
N ASP A 388 28.18 22.04 -20.85
CA ASP A 388 27.51 23.27 -20.36
C ASP A 388 26.43 22.99 -19.29
N ILE A 389 25.65 21.92 -19.47
CA ILE A 389 24.60 21.51 -18.52
C ILE A 389 25.19 21.15 -17.15
N PHE A 390 26.36 20.50 -17.11
CA PHE A 390 27.01 20.13 -15.86
C PHE A 390 27.63 21.35 -15.18
N ASP A 391 28.19 22.29 -15.94
CA ASP A 391 28.70 23.55 -15.38
C ASP A 391 27.58 24.41 -14.78
N MET A 392 26.40 24.45 -15.44
CA MET A 392 25.20 25.06 -14.87
C MET A 392 24.77 24.40 -13.56
N PHE A 393 24.81 23.07 -13.48
CA PHE A 393 24.51 22.34 -12.24
C PHE A 393 25.51 22.66 -11.12
N LEU A 394 26.81 22.68 -11.42
CA LEU A 394 27.84 23.05 -10.45
C LEU A 394 27.66 24.49 -9.97
N THR A 395 27.46 25.44 -10.89
CA THR A 395 27.22 26.86 -10.56
C THR A 395 26.05 27.00 -9.60
N LYS A 396 24.93 26.34 -9.91
CA LYS A 396 23.74 26.30 -9.05
C LYS A 396 24.06 25.72 -7.66
N LEU A 397 24.88 24.68 -7.56
CA LEU A 397 25.28 24.09 -6.29
C LEU A 397 26.16 25.05 -5.47
N PHE A 398 27.07 25.77 -6.12
CA PHE A 398 27.91 26.78 -5.47
C PHE A 398 27.08 27.99 -4.98
N ASP A 399 26.06 28.40 -5.74
CA ASP A 399 25.17 29.52 -5.37
C ASP A 399 24.34 29.22 -4.11
N VAL A 400 23.95 27.96 -3.89
CA VAL A 400 23.12 27.55 -2.74
C VAL A 400 23.94 27.07 -1.53
N THR A 401 25.27 26.97 -1.63
CA THR A 401 26.13 26.45 -0.55
C THR A 401 27.08 27.50 0.01
N CYS A 402 27.35 27.42 1.31
CA CYS A 402 28.34 28.28 1.95
C CYS A 402 29.77 27.71 1.79
N THR A 403 30.78 28.57 1.94
CA THR A 403 32.20 28.20 1.79
C THR A 403 32.63 27.07 2.72
N ALA A 404 32.06 26.96 3.93
CA ALA A 404 32.39 25.90 4.86
C ALA A 404 31.94 24.52 4.35
N VAL A 405 30.73 24.45 3.78
CA VAL A 405 30.16 23.24 3.16
C VAL A 405 30.93 22.85 1.90
N GLN A 406 31.30 23.83 1.08
CA GLN A 406 32.14 23.58 -0.10
C GLN A 406 33.50 22.99 0.29
N ARG A 407 34.16 23.54 1.33
CA ARG A 407 35.42 22.99 1.88
C ARG A 407 35.23 21.59 2.44
N LEU A 408 34.11 21.33 3.10
CA LEU A 408 33.79 19.99 3.59
C LEU A 408 33.63 19.01 2.41
N GLY A 409 32.98 19.40 1.32
CA GLY A 409 32.90 18.60 0.09
C GLY A 409 34.28 18.23 -0.47
N TYR A 410 35.24 19.16 -0.48
CA TYR A 410 36.63 18.86 -0.83
C TYR A 410 37.29 17.87 0.14
N ASN A 411 37.00 17.97 1.44
CA ASN A 411 37.50 17.01 2.43
C ASN A 411 36.89 15.61 2.23
N VAL A 412 35.62 15.51 1.83
CA VAL A 412 34.99 14.22 1.47
C VAL A 412 35.74 13.59 0.31
N ARG A 413 35.97 14.34 -0.77
CA ARG A 413 36.76 13.89 -1.92
C ARG A 413 38.13 13.39 -1.46
N ASP A 414 38.88 14.20 -0.74
CA ASP A 414 40.24 13.85 -0.34
C ASP A 414 40.29 12.63 0.59
N ALA A 415 39.29 12.46 1.46
CA ALA A 415 39.16 11.27 2.30
C ALA A 415 38.87 10.01 1.48
N VAL A 416 38.01 10.12 0.46
CA VAL A 416 37.72 9.01 -0.47
C VAL A 416 38.96 8.63 -1.27
N LEU A 417 39.65 9.62 -1.85
CA LEU A 417 40.86 9.41 -2.67
C LEU A 417 42.02 8.76 -1.89
N LYS A 418 42.20 9.12 -0.61
CA LYS A 418 43.31 8.63 0.21
C LYS A 418 43.10 7.21 0.74
N ASN A 419 41.85 6.79 0.96
CA ASN A 419 41.53 5.56 1.69
C ASN A 419 40.96 4.43 0.79
N ASP A 420 40.89 4.62 -0.53
CA ASP A 420 40.40 3.63 -1.52
C ASP A 420 39.06 2.98 -1.13
N VAL A 421 38.10 3.83 -0.72
CA VAL A 421 36.77 3.37 -0.28
C VAL A 421 35.88 2.98 -1.47
N PRO A 422 34.94 2.03 -1.32
CA PRO A 422 34.10 1.55 -2.42
C PRO A 422 33.01 2.57 -2.80
N VAL A 423 33.37 3.60 -3.57
CA VAL A 423 32.51 4.75 -3.89
C VAL A 423 31.18 4.35 -4.53
N ALA A 424 31.19 3.39 -5.47
CA ALA A 424 29.95 2.94 -6.12
C ALA A 424 28.93 2.35 -5.11
N GLN A 425 29.43 1.60 -4.11
CA GLN A 425 28.58 1.05 -3.04
C GLN A 425 28.09 2.14 -2.09
N ILE A 426 28.94 3.13 -1.78
CA ILE A 426 28.57 4.30 -0.96
C ILE A 426 27.50 5.12 -1.67
N ALA A 427 27.67 5.40 -2.97
CA ALA A 427 26.70 6.11 -3.80
C ALA A 427 25.36 5.36 -3.87
N LYS A 428 25.39 4.03 -3.95
CA LYS A 428 24.16 3.21 -3.87
C LYS A 428 23.44 3.44 -2.54
N VAL A 429 24.16 3.38 -1.42
CA VAL A 429 23.59 3.59 -0.07
C VAL A 429 23.08 5.01 0.10
N ASP A 430 23.77 6.00 -0.47
CA ASP A 430 23.35 7.41 -0.48
C ASP A 430 22.00 7.58 -1.20
N ILE A 431 21.80 6.97 -2.37
CA ILE A 431 20.51 6.97 -3.08
C ILE A 431 19.40 6.41 -2.20
N ASP A 432 19.62 5.26 -1.55
CA ASP A 432 18.60 4.67 -0.65
C ASP A 432 18.24 5.64 0.49
N MET A 433 19.24 6.29 1.10
CA MET A 433 19.04 7.26 2.18
C MET A 433 18.28 8.51 1.71
N LEU A 434 18.56 8.99 0.49
CA LEU A 434 17.85 10.11 -0.14
C LEU A 434 16.38 9.76 -0.41
N LEU A 435 16.10 8.53 -0.86
CA LEU A 435 14.73 8.08 -1.08
C LEU A 435 13.95 7.93 0.24
N GLU A 436 14.60 7.52 1.33
CA GLU A 436 13.97 7.43 2.66
C GLU A 436 13.50 8.79 3.21
N ILE A 437 14.13 9.91 2.82
CA ILE A 437 13.73 11.27 3.25
C ILE A 437 12.97 12.05 2.17
N MET A 438 12.54 11.37 1.10
CA MET A 438 11.88 12.03 -0.02
C MET A 438 10.60 12.77 0.38
N ASP A 439 9.86 12.33 1.41
CA ASP A 439 8.61 12.96 1.90
C ASP A 439 8.81 14.31 2.57
N ILE A 440 10.03 14.61 3.02
CA ILE A 440 10.36 15.87 3.69
C ILE A 440 11.23 16.78 2.82
N MET A 441 11.54 16.39 1.58
CA MET A 441 12.29 17.21 0.62
C MET A 441 11.39 18.28 0.00
N ASP A 442 11.88 19.52 0.02
CA ASP A 442 11.29 20.61 -0.75
C ASP A 442 11.59 20.42 -2.26
N ARG A 443 10.79 21.05 -3.13
CA ARG A 443 10.85 20.86 -4.60
C ARG A 443 12.22 21.23 -5.19
N ASP A 444 12.86 22.28 -4.67
CA ASP A 444 14.20 22.73 -5.10
C ASP A 444 15.31 21.72 -4.73
N ILE A 445 15.23 21.11 -3.54
CA ILE A 445 16.12 20.04 -3.07
C ILE A 445 15.95 18.79 -3.94
N ALA A 446 14.70 18.41 -4.22
CA ALA A 446 14.41 17.27 -5.07
C ALA A 446 15.01 17.43 -6.48
N VAL A 447 14.99 18.65 -7.03
CA VAL A 447 15.66 18.95 -8.30
C VAL A 447 17.17 18.72 -8.18
N ILE A 448 17.86 19.24 -7.17
CA ILE A 448 19.32 19.06 -7.00
C ILE A 448 19.69 17.57 -6.95
N VAL A 449 18.94 16.77 -6.19
CA VAL A 449 19.15 15.33 -6.06
C VAL A 449 18.93 14.62 -7.40
N PHE A 450 17.84 14.96 -8.10
CA PHE A 450 17.52 14.39 -9.41
C PHE A 450 18.61 14.69 -10.44
N GLN A 451 19.08 15.94 -10.50
CA GLN A 451 20.18 16.37 -11.38
C GLN A 451 21.47 15.58 -11.10
N ALA A 452 21.83 15.44 -9.82
CA ALA A 452 23.00 14.65 -9.42
C ALA A 452 22.89 13.19 -9.93
N MET A 453 21.74 12.52 -9.71
CA MET A 453 21.52 11.15 -10.19
C MET A 453 21.58 11.05 -11.72
N CYS A 454 21.01 11.99 -12.47
CA CYS A 454 21.08 12.03 -13.93
C CYS A 454 22.53 12.14 -14.43
N HIS A 455 23.35 12.98 -13.81
CA HIS A 455 24.75 13.11 -14.19
C HIS A 455 25.56 11.85 -13.90
N VAL A 456 25.29 11.15 -12.79
CA VAL A 456 25.92 9.84 -12.55
C VAL A 456 25.46 8.82 -13.60
N LEU A 457 24.16 8.76 -13.91
CA LEU A 457 23.60 7.84 -14.90
C LEU A 457 24.25 8.04 -16.27
N LYS A 458 24.46 9.29 -16.70
CA LYS A 458 25.14 9.58 -17.97
C LYS A 458 26.57 9.04 -18.02
N ASN A 459 27.28 9.02 -16.89
CA ASN A 459 28.63 8.45 -16.82
C ASN A 459 28.65 6.91 -16.81
N CYS A 460 27.50 6.26 -16.61
CA CYS A 460 27.37 4.81 -16.73
C CYS A 460 27.30 4.34 -18.18
N VAL A 461 26.93 5.22 -19.12
CA VAL A 461 26.78 4.88 -20.53
C VAL A 461 28.06 5.26 -21.30
N PRO A 462 28.52 4.44 -22.27
CA PRO A 462 29.65 4.82 -23.14
C PRO A 462 29.34 6.08 -23.96
N ASP A 463 30.31 7.00 -24.04
CA ASP A 463 30.18 8.20 -24.87
C ASP A 463 30.09 7.81 -26.36
N ALA A 464 28.97 8.13 -27.02
CA ALA A 464 28.77 7.89 -28.45
C ALA A 464 29.80 8.61 -29.36
N CYS A 465 30.63 9.51 -28.81
CA CYS A 465 31.61 10.30 -29.56
C CYS A 465 33.08 9.92 -29.38
N SER A 466 33.44 8.86 -28.63
CA SER A 466 34.87 8.54 -28.40
C SER A 466 35.48 7.48 -29.34
N GLU A 467 34.74 6.92 -30.30
CA GLU A 467 35.30 5.89 -31.20
C GLU A 467 36.22 6.43 -32.31
N THR A 468 36.46 7.74 -32.40
CA THR A 468 37.31 8.33 -33.47
C THR A 468 38.58 9.04 -33.00
N LEU A 469 39.10 8.77 -31.80
CA LEU A 469 40.44 9.25 -31.41
C LEU A 469 41.42 8.18 -30.93
N ASP A 470 41.19 6.91 -31.29
CA ASP A 470 42.25 5.91 -31.34
C ASP A 470 43.02 6.04 -32.67
N SER A 471 43.76 7.14 -32.84
CA SER A 471 44.79 7.24 -33.87
C SER A 471 45.76 8.40 -33.59
N MET A 472 46.99 8.02 -33.27
CA MET A 472 48.21 8.85 -33.31
C MET A 472 48.27 10.11 -32.44
N THR A 473 48.89 9.99 -31.26
CA THR A 473 49.93 10.96 -30.85
C THR A 473 50.87 10.38 -29.80
N ASN A 474 51.98 9.81 -30.30
CA ASN A 474 53.34 9.85 -29.75
C ASN A 474 53.52 9.96 -28.22
N ALA A 475 53.53 8.81 -27.54
CA ALA A 475 54.28 8.66 -26.29
C ALA A 475 55.78 8.45 -26.61
N THR A 476 56.47 9.52 -27.00
CA THR A 476 57.93 9.58 -26.85
C THR A 476 58.27 9.99 -25.43
N HIS A 477 58.85 9.04 -24.70
CA HIS A 477 59.65 9.18 -23.48
C HIS A 477 60.07 10.61 -23.11
N LEU A 478 59.61 11.07 -21.94
CA LEU A 478 60.46 11.78 -20.99
C LEU A 478 60.08 11.35 -19.57
N GLU A 479 60.75 10.31 -19.10
CA GLU A 479 60.82 9.94 -17.69
C GLU A 479 61.53 11.09 -16.93
N ASN A 480 60.84 11.69 -15.95
CA ASN A 480 61.38 12.10 -14.64
C ASN A 480 60.38 13.03 -13.93
N GLY A 481 59.47 12.43 -13.17
CA GLY A 481 58.62 13.08 -12.17
C GLY A 481 58.15 12.03 -11.16
N PRO A 482 57.88 12.40 -9.89
CA PRO A 482 57.43 11.43 -8.90
C PRO A 482 56.14 10.78 -9.42
N ARG A 483 56.08 9.45 -9.36
CA ARG A 483 54.93 8.63 -9.81
C ARG A 483 53.64 9.24 -9.25
N LYS A 484 52.91 10.01 -10.08
CA LYS A 484 51.56 10.46 -9.74
C LYS A 484 50.73 9.20 -9.59
N GLN A 485 50.17 8.99 -8.40
CA GLN A 485 49.20 7.93 -8.14
C GLN A 485 48.09 8.09 -9.19
N VAL A 486 47.99 7.14 -10.12
CA VAL A 486 46.94 7.16 -11.15
C VAL A 486 45.64 6.87 -10.41
N TYR A 487 44.80 7.89 -10.26
CA TYR A 487 43.49 7.72 -9.64
C TYR A 487 42.63 6.85 -10.56
N LYS A 488 42.21 5.68 -10.07
CA LYS A 488 41.25 4.83 -10.75
C LYS A 488 39.87 5.45 -10.56
N PHE A 489 39.17 5.75 -11.66
CA PHE A 489 37.85 6.37 -11.55
C PHE A 489 36.84 5.35 -11.02
N PRO A 490 35.85 5.74 -10.17
CA PRO A 490 34.90 4.80 -9.58
C PRO A 490 34.08 4.01 -10.58
N LEU A 491 33.83 4.59 -11.77
CA LEU A 491 33.07 4.01 -12.87
C LEU A 491 33.98 3.81 -14.12
N GLU A 492 35.24 3.45 -13.90
CA GLU A 492 36.17 3.05 -14.97
C GLU A 492 35.86 1.62 -15.43
N GLY A 493 35.88 1.37 -16.75
CA GLY A 493 35.46 0.09 -17.33
C GLY A 493 34.08 0.17 -17.96
N ASP A 494 33.25 -0.86 -17.76
CA ASP A 494 31.88 -0.95 -18.24
C ASP A 494 30.92 -0.90 -17.03
N PRO A 495 30.45 0.30 -16.62
CA PRO A 495 29.66 0.46 -15.40
C PRO A 495 28.32 -0.28 -15.43
N ILE A 496 27.81 -0.60 -16.63
CA ILE A 496 26.55 -1.34 -16.80
C ILE A 496 26.72 -2.78 -16.30
N VAL A 497 27.90 -3.38 -16.55
CA VAL A 497 28.24 -4.75 -16.14
C VAL A 497 28.90 -4.77 -14.76
N ASP A 498 29.80 -3.83 -14.50
CA ASP A 498 30.64 -3.81 -13.30
C ASP A 498 29.88 -3.33 -12.04
N HIS A 499 28.86 -2.47 -12.21
CA HIS A 499 28.13 -1.84 -11.10
C HIS A 499 26.59 -1.91 -11.21
N PRO A 500 26.01 -3.12 -11.37
CA PRO A 500 24.58 -3.30 -11.60
C PRO A 500 23.70 -2.83 -10.43
N THR A 501 24.20 -2.89 -9.19
CA THR A 501 23.48 -2.46 -7.98
C THR A 501 23.32 -0.95 -7.90
N LEU A 502 24.37 -0.20 -8.27
CA LEU A 502 24.32 1.26 -8.37
C LEU A 502 23.37 1.67 -9.50
N LEU A 503 23.50 1.07 -10.68
CA LEU A 503 22.64 1.36 -11.83
C LEU A 503 21.16 1.09 -11.53
N SER A 504 20.87 -0.04 -10.88
CA SER A 504 19.52 -0.38 -10.40
C SER A 504 18.96 0.64 -9.42
N SER A 505 19.80 1.23 -8.56
CA SER A 505 19.40 2.24 -7.57
C SER A 505 19.20 3.61 -8.23
N LEU A 506 20.05 3.99 -9.18
CA LEU A 506 19.91 5.21 -9.99
C LEU A 506 18.59 5.23 -10.77
N LEU A 507 18.32 4.17 -11.55
CA LEU A 507 17.09 4.07 -12.33
C LEU A 507 15.84 4.07 -11.44
N ASN A 508 15.91 3.39 -10.29
CA ASN A 508 14.82 3.39 -9.31
C ASN A 508 14.60 4.78 -8.70
N GLY A 509 15.68 5.45 -8.28
CA GLY A 509 15.60 6.78 -7.68
C GLY A 509 15.01 7.80 -8.65
N LEU A 510 15.48 7.80 -9.89
CA LEU A 510 14.94 8.65 -10.95
C LEU A 510 13.46 8.36 -11.24
N ALA A 511 13.06 7.09 -11.29
CA ALA A 511 11.67 6.71 -11.50
C ALA A 511 10.75 7.19 -10.35
N VAL A 512 11.12 6.87 -9.10
CA VAL A 512 10.34 7.23 -7.90
C VAL A 512 10.22 8.75 -7.74
N MET A 513 11.31 9.49 -7.96
CA MET A 513 11.30 10.94 -7.90
C MET A 513 10.47 11.57 -9.02
N THR A 514 10.50 10.99 -10.23
CA THR A 514 9.66 11.44 -11.36
C THR A 514 8.18 11.31 -11.04
N GLU A 515 7.75 10.15 -10.52
CA GLU A 515 6.35 9.89 -10.17
C GLU A 515 5.84 10.84 -9.09
N LYS A 516 6.67 11.11 -8.08
CA LYS A 516 6.29 11.95 -6.95
C LYS A 516 6.29 13.44 -7.26
N PHE A 517 7.41 13.97 -7.77
CA PHE A 517 7.58 15.42 -7.91
C PHE A 517 7.06 15.96 -9.24
N LYS A 518 6.86 15.10 -10.25
CA LYS A 518 6.41 15.50 -11.60
C LYS A 518 7.17 16.73 -12.09
N LEU A 519 8.50 16.60 -12.09
CA LEU A 519 9.41 17.68 -12.45
C LEU A 519 9.07 18.18 -13.87
N LYS A 520 9.44 19.42 -14.19
CA LYS A 520 9.33 19.95 -15.55
C LYS A 520 10.72 20.20 -16.12
N TRP A 521 10.85 20.12 -17.45
CA TRP A 521 12.13 20.39 -18.13
C TRP A 521 12.68 21.80 -17.84
N GLN A 522 11.81 22.76 -17.55
CA GLN A 522 12.18 24.14 -17.18
C GLN A 522 12.92 24.21 -15.84
N GLU A 523 12.60 23.30 -14.91
CA GLU A 523 13.20 23.25 -13.58
C GLU A 523 14.42 22.31 -13.56
N CYS A 524 14.43 21.30 -14.44
CA CYS A 524 15.47 20.29 -14.56
C CYS A 524 15.66 19.88 -16.03
N VAL A 525 16.69 20.44 -16.66
CA VAL A 525 16.99 20.23 -18.10
C VAL A 525 17.40 18.78 -18.38
N GLU A 526 17.98 18.12 -17.39
CA GLU A 526 18.42 16.72 -17.43
C GLU A 526 17.27 15.73 -17.68
N THR A 527 16.02 16.15 -17.43
CA THR A 527 14.84 15.35 -17.79
C THR A 527 14.74 15.06 -19.29
N ILE A 528 15.33 15.92 -20.14
CA ILE A 528 15.29 15.79 -21.61
C ILE A 528 16.13 14.60 -22.08
N CYS A 529 17.29 14.32 -21.46
CA CYS A 529 18.17 13.22 -21.87
C CYS A 529 17.84 11.89 -21.19
N LEU A 530 16.90 11.85 -20.24
CA LEU A 530 16.61 10.65 -19.48
C LEU A 530 16.17 9.46 -20.35
N LEU A 531 15.41 9.75 -21.42
CA LEU A 531 14.92 8.74 -22.35
C LEU A 531 16.04 8.14 -23.21
N SER A 532 16.98 8.96 -23.68
CA SER A 532 18.14 8.48 -24.45
C SER A 532 19.08 7.65 -23.58
N LEU A 533 19.36 8.10 -22.34
CA LEU A 533 20.18 7.36 -21.40
C LEU A 533 19.61 5.97 -21.08
N ALA A 534 18.29 5.89 -20.83
CA ALA A 534 17.62 4.61 -20.59
C ALA A 534 17.65 3.70 -21.83
N GLN A 535 17.51 4.27 -23.03
CA GLN A 535 17.62 3.53 -24.29
C GLN A 535 19.03 2.95 -24.50
N GLU A 536 20.09 3.71 -24.23
CA GLU A 536 21.47 3.25 -24.37
C GLU A 536 21.76 2.07 -23.43
N ILE A 537 21.27 2.14 -22.18
CA ILE A 537 21.32 1.02 -21.23
C ILE A 537 20.56 -0.20 -21.76
N LEU A 538 19.40 0.00 -22.38
CA LEU A 538 18.62 -1.08 -23.00
C LEU A 538 19.27 -1.67 -24.24
N ASN A 539 20.15 -0.95 -24.92
CA ASN A 539 20.87 -1.46 -26.10
C ASN A 539 22.13 -2.25 -25.72
N HIS A 540 22.67 -2.01 -24.53
CA HIS A 540 23.88 -2.67 -24.06
C HIS A 540 23.69 -4.20 -23.89
N PRO A 541 24.59 -5.04 -24.42
CA PRO A 541 24.44 -6.50 -24.40
C PRO A 541 24.59 -7.12 -23.02
N GLY A 542 25.33 -6.47 -22.11
CA GLY A 542 25.57 -6.95 -20.75
C GLY A 542 24.49 -6.59 -19.73
N THR A 543 23.40 -5.92 -20.15
CA THR A 543 22.38 -5.42 -19.23
C THR A 543 21.55 -6.55 -18.62
N LEU A 544 21.54 -6.63 -17.29
CA LEU A 544 20.75 -7.62 -16.56
C LEU A 544 19.24 -7.37 -16.71
N PRO A 545 18.37 -8.40 -16.66
CA PRO A 545 16.92 -8.25 -16.84
C PRO A 545 16.28 -7.26 -15.86
N ILE A 546 16.70 -7.28 -14.59
CA ILE A 546 16.22 -6.35 -13.56
C ILE A 546 16.55 -4.88 -13.90
N ILE A 547 17.67 -4.63 -14.58
CA ILE A 547 18.07 -3.30 -15.04
C ILE A 547 17.26 -2.91 -16.26
N CYS A 548 17.00 -3.84 -17.19
CA CYS A 548 16.11 -3.62 -18.33
C CYS A 548 14.71 -3.19 -17.87
N VAL A 549 14.11 -3.89 -16.90
CA VAL A 549 12.79 -3.53 -16.32
C VAL A 549 12.80 -2.12 -15.75
N LYS A 550 13.83 -1.76 -14.97
CA LYS A 550 13.96 -0.41 -14.39
C LYS A 550 14.21 0.67 -15.45
N ALA A 551 14.99 0.37 -16.48
CA ALA A 551 15.23 1.28 -17.59
C ALA A 551 13.95 1.49 -18.41
N LEU A 552 13.17 0.43 -18.68
CA LEU A 552 11.85 0.53 -19.34
C LEU A 552 10.85 1.33 -18.50
N LYS A 553 10.86 1.16 -17.18
CA LYS A 553 10.06 2.00 -16.26
C LYS A 553 10.44 3.48 -16.37
N VAL A 554 11.74 3.79 -16.45
CA VAL A 554 12.24 5.15 -16.71
C VAL A 554 11.80 5.63 -18.10
N CYS A 555 11.87 4.81 -19.15
CA CYS A 555 11.38 5.17 -20.50
C CYS A 555 9.88 5.50 -20.47
N LYS A 556 9.05 4.66 -19.83
CA LYS A 556 7.62 4.88 -19.63
C LYS A 556 7.35 6.24 -18.98
N LEU A 557 8.04 6.53 -17.88
CA LEU A 557 7.88 7.78 -17.15
C LEU A 557 8.40 8.98 -17.93
N ALA A 558 9.49 8.85 -18.69
CA ALA A 558 10.01 9.90 -19.54
C ALA A 558 9.05 10.23 -20.68
N ILE A 559 8.52 9.24 -21.39
CA ILE A 559 7.51 9.43 -22.45
C ILE A 559 6.24 10.07 -21.87
N GLN A 560 5.83 9.68 -20.67
CA GLN A 560 4.62 10.18 -20.01
C GLN A 560 4.76 11.62 -19.51
N ASN A 561 5.92 12.01 -18.97
CA ASN A 561 6.10 13.27 -18.22
C ASN A 561 7.06 14.27 -18.88
N PHE A 562 8.07 13.79 -19.60
CA PHE A 562 9.18 14.58 -20.14
C PHE A 562 9.25 14.37 -21.65
N MET A 563 8.28 14.92 -22.37
CA MET A 563 8.38 14.85 -23.82
C MET A 563 9.48 15.79 -24.30
N PRO A 564 10.46 15.32 -25.10
CA PRO A 564 11.51 16.18 -25.64
C PRO A 564 10.90 17.39 -26.38
N PRO A 565 11.47 18.60 -26.24
CA PRO A 565 11.00 19.79 -26.94
C PRO A 565 10.86 19.60 -28.46
N ASP A 566 11.66 18.73 -29.06
CA ASP A 566 11.64 18.44 -30.49
C ASP A 566 10.34 17.75 -30.96
N LEU A 567 9.73 16.93 -30.09
CA LEU A 567 8.40 16.34 -30.30
C LEU A 567 7.27 17.37 -30.09
N VAL A 568 7.48 18.36 -29.21
CA VAL A 568 6.56 19.48 -28.99
C VAL A 568 6.59 20.45 -30.18
N LEU A 569 7.76 20.60 -30.82
CA LEU A 569 7.97 21.51 -31.94
C LEU A 569 7.75 20.84 -33.31
N LEU A 570 7.42 19.54 -33.36
CA LEU A 570 7.21 18.76 -34.59
C LEU A 570 8.38 18.90 -35.58
N ILE A 571 9.61 18.97 -35.08
CA ILE A 571 10.80 19.06 -35.93
C ILE A 571 11.25 17.63 -36.21
N GLU A 572 11.17 17.21 -37.49
CA GLU A 572 11.79 16.00 -38.03
C GLU A 572 13.32 16.16 -38.05
N THR A 573 13.96 16.26 -36.89
CA THR A 573 15.40 16.00 -36.76
C THR A 573 15.58 14.57 -36.28
N ASP A 574 16.68 13.91 -36.66
CA ASP A 574 17.09 12.53 -36.32
C ASP A 574 16.93 12.22 -34.82
N SER A 575 15.70 11.98 -34.40
CA SER A 575 15.35 11.98 -32.99
C SER A 575 15.65 10.61 -32.40
N HIS A 576 16.14 10.57 -31.15
CA HIS A 576 16.26 9.33 -30.36
C HIS A 576 14.93 8.54 -30.29
N MET A 577 13.80 9.17 -30.63
CA MET A 577 12.49 8.51 -30.80
C MET A 577 12.39 7.60 -32.04
N ASN A 578 13.20 7.81 -33.07
CA ASN A 578 13.27 6.88 -34.19
C ASN A 578 14.04 5.61 -33.79
N GLU A 579 15.01 5.71 -32.88
CA GLU A 579 15.86 4.59 -32.46
C GLU A 579 15.26 3.75 -31.31
N ILE A 580 14.42 4.34 -30.46
CA ILE A 580 13.74 3.60 -29.38
C ILE A 580 12.80 2.52 -29.94
N GLY A 581 12.25 2.68 -31.14
CA GLY A 581 11.42 1.67 -31.83
C GLY A 581 12.12 0.33 -31.99
N PRO A 582 13.24 0.29 -32.73
CA PRO A 582 14.08 -0.90 -32.83
C PRO A 582 14.51 -1.47 -31.47
N THR A 583 14.84 -0.63 -30.49
CA THR A 583 15.20 -1.08 -29.13
C THR A 583 14.06 -1.82 -28.45
N LEU A 584 12.84 -1.26 -28.45
CA LEU A 584 11.66 -1.91 -27.87
C LEU A 584 11.30 -3.19 -28.63
N PHE A 585 11.40 -3.18 -29.96
CA PHE A 585 11.14 -4.36 -30.79
C PHE A 585 12.09 -5.52 -30.45
N LYS A 586 13.39 -5.22 -30.31
CA LYS A 586 14.40 -6.18 -29.85
C LYS A 586 14.06 -6.73 -28.45
N ARG A 587 13.62 -5.87 -27.53
CA ARG A 587 13.31 -6.25 -26.14
C ARG A 587 11.98 -6.99 -25.98
N LEU A 588 11.03 -6.89 -26.93
CA LEU A 588 9.87 -7.79 -27.00
C LEU A 588 10.25 -9.25 -27.27
N HIS A 589 11.45 -9.51 -27.79
CA HIS A 589 11.97 -10.86 -28.02
C HIS A 589 12.96 -11.31 -26.93
N ASP A 590 13.02 -10.61 -25.79
CA ASP A 590 13.88 -11.00 -24.67
C ASP A 590 13.41 -12.35 -24.08
N VAL A 591 14.36 -13.16 -23.60
CA VAL A 591 14.06 -14.46 -22.99
C VAL A 591 13.31 -14.28 -21.67
N ASN A 592 13.61 -13.21 -20.94
CA ASN A 592 13.01 -12.91 -19.65
C ASN A 592 11.66 -12.23 -19.84
N TRP A 593 10.63 -12.81 -19.26
CA TRP A 593 9.26 -12.37 -19.47
C TRP A 593 8.98 -11.02 -18.84
N GLU A 594 9.66 -10.67 -17.74
CA GLU A 594 9.53 -9.39 -17.05
C GLU A 594 9.94 -8.23 -17.96
N VAL A 595 10.91 -8.48 -18.86
CA VAL A 595 11.36 -7.50 -19.85
C VAL A 595 10.31 -7.34 -20.94
N ARG A 596 9.80 -8.44 -21.51
CA ARG A 596 8.73 -8.40 -22.54
C ARG A 596 7.48 -7.69 -22.03
N ASP A 597 7.06 -8.04 -20.81
CA ASP A 597 5.94 -7.43 -20.09
C ASP A 597 6.14 -5.91 -19.92
N SER A 598 7.31 -5.50 -19.41
CA SER A 598 7.66 -4.08 -19.24
C SER A 598 7.69 -3.30 -20.56
N VAL A 599 8.07 -3.93 -21.68
CA VAL A 599 8.01 -3.28 -23.00
C VAL A 599 6.56 -3.04 -23.42
N LEU A 600 5.67 -4.01 -23.21
CA LEU A 600 4.24 -3.86 -23.51
C LEU A 600 3.60 -2.74 -22.67
N GLU A 601 4.03 -2.55 -21.42
CA GLU A 601 3.60 -1.40 -20.62
C GLU A 601 4.03 -0.04 -21.23
N VAL A 602 5.26 0.04 -21.74
CA VAL A 602 5.77 1.23 -22.43
C VAL A 602 4.95 1.50 -23.69
N LEU A 603 4.71 0.47 -24.51
CA LEU A 603 3.90 0.56 -25.73
C LEU A 603 2.45 0.96 -25.44
N ASN A 604 1.85 0.42 -24.38
CA ASN A 604 0.52 0.83 -23.94
C ASN A 604 0.48 2.30 -23.51
N THR A 605 1.52 2.77 -22.83
CA THR A 605 1.65 4.20 -22.47
C THR A 605 1.73 5.08 -23.71
N ILE A 606 2.51 4.68 -24.73
CA ILE A 606 2.57 5.37 -26.03
C ILE A 606 1.18 5.38 -26.71
N ALA A 607 0.47 4.24 -26.72
CA ALA A 607 -0.86 4.14 -27.30
C ALA A 607 -1.86 5.08 -26.64
N ILE A 608 -1.94 5.10 -25.31
CA ILE A 608 -2.82 6.01 -24.55
C ILE A 608 -2.52 7.48 -24.89
N ILE A 609 -1.24 7.86 -24.90
CA ILE A 609 -0.83 9.23 -25.22
C ILE A 609 -1.15 9.57 -26.68
N SER A 610 -1.05 8.60 -27.58
CA SER A 610 -1.33 8.79 -29.01
C SER A 610 -2.81 8.99 -29.35
N GLU A 611 -3.72 8.53 -28.49
CA GLU A 611 -5.16 8.69 -28.69
C GLU A 611 -5.59 10.15 -28.49
N ASP A 612 -5.17 10.77 -27.39
CA ASP A 612 -5.69 12.08 -26.96
C ASP A 612 -4.68 13.24 -27.04
N LYS A 613 -3.39 12.98 -26.76
CA LYS A 613 -2.40 14.05 -26.54
C LYS A 613 -1.47 14.27 -27.74
N TYR A 614 -0.94 13.20 -28.33
CA TYR A 614 0.08 13.28 -29.39
C TYR A 614 -0.16 12.26 -30.50
N PRO A 615 -1.03 12.57 -31.47
CA PRO A 615 -1.37 11.65 -32.57
C PRO A 615 -0.18 11.22 -33.44
N ALA A 616 0.93 11.95 -33.43
CA ALA A 616 2.16 11.57 -34.14
C ALA A 616 2.68 10.18 -33.73
N PHE A 617 2.47 9.77 -32.47
CA PHE A 617 2.85 8.43 -32.01
C PHE A 617 2.06 7.30 -32.67
N GLN A 618 0.93 7.59 -33.33
CA GLN A 618 0.19 6.57 -34.09
C GLN A 618 1.02 6.09 -35.30
N GLU A 619 1.77 6.98 -35.97
CA GLU A 619 2.68 6.59 -37.06
C GLU A 619 3.84 5.76 -36.54
N TYR A 620 4.39 6.15 -35.40
CA TYR A 620 5.47 5.41 -34.74
C TYR A 620 5.05 3.97 -34.40
N LEU A 621 3.83 3.77 -33.89
CA LEU A 621 3.29 2.43 -33.60
C LEU A 621 3.07 1.58 -34.87
N LEU A 622 2.77 2.22 -36.00
CA LEU A 622 2.59 1.54 -37.29
C LEU A 622 3.93 1.15 -37.93
N ALA A 623 4.93 2.04 -37.87
CA ALA A 623 6.21 1.87 -38.54
C ALA A 623 7.06 0.71 -37.99
N ASN A 624 6.87 0.32 -36.72
CA ASN A 624 7.69 -0.66 -36.02
C ASN A 624 7.02 -2.04 -35.83
N GLU A 625 5.92 -2.33 -36.54
CA GLU A 625 5.20 -3.61 -36.52
C GLU A 625 4.67 -4.09 -35.15
N PHE A 626 4.68 -3.23 -34.11
CA PHE A 626 4.27 -3.59 -32.74
C PHE A 626 2.86 -4.19 -32.65
N LEU A 627 1.92 -3.71 -33.46
CA LEU A 627 0.54 -4.18 -33.45
C LEU A 627 0.43 -5.65 -33.87
N GLN A 628 1.18 -6.07 -34.88
CA GLN A 628 1.17 -7.45 -35.35
C GLN A 628 1.82 -8.37 -34.32
N LEU A 629 2.98 -7.96 -33.81
CA LEU A 629 3.70 -8.73 -32.79
C LEU A 629 2.88 -8.89 -31.50
N ALA A 630 2.13 -7.87 -31.07
CA ALA A 630 1.25 -7.98 -29.91
C ALA A 630 0.11 -8.99 -30.11
N VAL A 631 -0.46 -9.08 -31.32
CA VAL A 631 -1.47 -10.11 -31.65
C VAL A 631 -0.85 -11.51 -31.57
N GLU A 632 0.38 -11.69 -32.04
CA GLU A 632 1.11 -12.96 -31.95
C GLU A 632 1.42 -13.32 -30.49
N ILE A 633 2.04 -12.40 -29.74
CA ILE A 633 2.36 -12.57 -28.31
C ILE A 633 1.12 -12.98 -27.51
N SER A 634 -0.02 -12.31 -27.71
CA SER A 634 -1.27 -12.62 -26.99
C SER A 634 -1.75 -14.07 -27.17
N LYS A 635 -1.34 -14.74 -28.27
CA LYS A 635 -1.72 -16.11 -28.61
C LYS A 635 -0.67 -17.14 -28.20
N THR A 636 0.61 -16.82 -28.31
CA THR A 636 1.68 -17.83 -28.31
C THR A 636 2.71 -17.67 -27.19
N ASP A 637 2.76 -16.55 -26.46
CA ASP A 637 3.73 -16.40 -25.37
C ASP A 637 3.44 -17.41 -24.25
N SER A 638 4.50 -17.99 -23.67
CA SER A 638 4.36 -18.99 -22.61
C SER A 638 3.85 -18.40 -21.29
N GLU A 639 4.10 -17.10 -21.07
CA GLU A 639 3.80 -16.45 -19.80
C GLU A 639 2.47 -15.69 -19.85
N SER A 640 1.60 -15.95 -18.87
CA SER A 640 0.26 -15.35 -18.80
C SER A 640 0.30 -13.83 -18.59
N TYR A 641 1.25 -13.32 -17.82
CA TYR A 641 1.44 -11.87 -17.62
C TYR A 641 1.74 -11.15 -18.94
N VAL A 642 2.65 -11.69 -19.75
CA VAL A 642 3.01 -11.09 -21.05
C VAL A 642 1.81 -11.11 -22.01
N ARG A 643 1.06 -12.23 -22.05
CA ARG A 643 -0.18 -12.31 -22.84
C ARG A 643 -1.23 -11.30 -22.38
N ALA A 644 -1.40 -11.12 -21.08
CA ALA A 644 -2.33 -10.15 -20.52
C ALA A 644 -1.92 -8.71 -20.91
N SER A 645 -0.65 -8.34 -20.75
CA SER A 645 -0.13 -7.02 -21.16
C SER A 645 -0.25 -6.75 -22.66
N ALA A 646 -0.13 -7.79 -23.49
CA ALA A 646 -0.37 -7.68 -24.93
C ALA A 646 -1.85 -7.39 -25.22
N LEU A 647 -2.77 -8.06 -24.52
CA LEU A 647 -4.21 -7.81 -24.63
C LEU A 647 -4.60 -6.41 -24.13
N VAL A 648 -3.95 -5.90 -23.07
CA VAL A 648 -4.12 -4.52 -22.60
C VAL A 648 -3.72 -3.54 -23.71
N PHE A 649 -2.52 -3.70 -24.28
CA PHE A 649 -2.06 -2.87 -25.39
C PHE A 649 -2.99 -2.94 -26.61
N LEU A 650 -3.48 -4.13 -26.96
CA LEU A 650 -4.46 -4.30 -28.03
C LEU A 650 -5.79 -3.60 -27.71
N SER A 651 -6.29 -3.72 -26.49
CA SER A 651 -7.53 -3.08 -26.04
C SER A 651 -7.47 -1.56 -26.16
N THR A 652 -6.32 -0.95 -25.85
CA THR A 652 -6.09 0.48 -26.08
C THR A 652 -6.02 0.82 -27.57
N THR A 653 -5.21 0.08 -28.35
CA THR A 653 -4.97 0.42 -29.76
C THR A 653 -6.18 0.19 -30.66
N VAL A 654 -7.08 -0.74 -30.32
CA VAL A 654 -8.33 -0.94 -31.08
C VAL A 654 -9.29 0.23 -30.97
N ARG A 655 -9.11 1.19 -30.05
CA ARG A 655 -9.92 2.41 -29.97
C ARG A 655 -9.49 3.44 -31.02
N ILE A 656 -8.21 3.45 -31.38
CA ILE A 656 -7.61 4.43 -32.28
C ILE A 656 -7.96 4.10 -33.74
N ASN A 657 -8.73 4.97 -34.38
CA ASN A 657 -9.28 4.75 -35.73
C ASN A 657 -8.22 4.52 -36.82
N LYS A 658 -7.07 5.18 -36.72
CA LYS A 658 -5.99 5.07 -37.70
C LYS A 658 -5.34 3.68 -37.64
N LEU A 659 -4.88 3.29 -36.45
CA LEU A 659 -4.28 1.97 -36.20
C LEU A 659 -5.23 0.82 -36.59
N TRP A 660 -6.52 1.00 -36.32
CA TRP A 660 -7.55 0.06 -36.73
C TRP A 660 -7.62 -0.13 -38.24
N LYS A 661 -7.80 0.95 -38.99
CA LYS A 661 -8.01 0.89 -40.44
C LYS A 661 -6.78 0.38 -41.18
N GLU A 662 -5.59 0.78 -40.74
CA GLU A 662 -4.36 0.47 -41.46
C GLU A 662 -3.82 -0.92 -41.16
N LYS A 663 -3.95 -1.42 -39.91
CA LYS A 663 -3.38 -2.71 -39.53
C LYS A 663 -4.33 -3.64 -38.76
N LEU A 664 -4.97 -3.20 -37.66
CA LEU A 664 -5.69 -4.14 -36.77
C LEU A 664 -6.92 -4.79 -37.41
N SER A 665 -7.60 -4.11 -38.34
CA SER A 665 -8.77 -4.65 -39.04
C SER A 665 -8.49 -5.86 -39.93
N GLN A 666 -7.20 -6.16 -40.18
CA GLN A 666 -6.76 -7.36 -40.91
C GLN A 666 -6.78 -8.62 -40.03
N PHE A 667 -6.83 -8.47 -38.70
CA PHE A 667 -6.83 -9.59 -37.76
C PHE A 667 -8.24 -9.87 -37.23
N ASP A 668 -8.53 -11.15 -37.02
CA ASP A 668 -9.78 -11.60 -36.37
C ASP A 668 -9.65 -11.55 -34.84
N LEU A 669 -9.61 -10.33 -34.31
CA LEU A 669 -9.51 -10.08 -32.88
C LEU A 669 -10.71 -10.60 -32.08
N PRO A 670 -11.98 -10.51 -32.55
CA PRO A 670 -13.12 -11.11 -31.86
C PRO A 670 -12.95 -12.60 -31.60
N ASN A 671 -12.65 -13.39 -32.63
CA ASN A 671 -12.51 -14.83 -32.46
C ASN A 671 -11.25 -15.18 -31.66
N THR A 672 -10.17 -14.39 -31.78
CA THR A 672 -8.98 -14.54 -30.93
C THR A 672 -9.33 -14.39 -29.45
N ALA A 673 -10.06 -13.34 -29.07
CA ALA A 673 -10.43 -13.11 -27.68
C ALA A 673 -11.42 -14.16 -27.15
N ILE A 674 -12.39 -14.60 -27.97
CA ILE A 674 -13.31 -15.69 -27.62
C ILE A 674 -12.55 -17.01 -27.40
N MET A 675 -11.56 -17.31 -28.25
CA MET A 675 -10.72 -18.50 -28.06
C MET A 675 -9.92 -18.44 -26.77
N LEU A 676 -9.36 -17.29 -26.42
CA LEU A 676 -8.64 -17.11 -25.16
C LEU A 676 -9.58 -17.31 -23.97
N LEU A 677 -10.78 -16.72 -23.98
CA LEU A 677 -11.76 -16.93 -22.90
C LEU A 677 -12.13 -18.40 -22.66
N ASN A 678 -12.23 -19.20 -23.72
CA ASN A 678 -12.67 -20.59 -23.63
C ASN A 678 -11.55 -21.59 -23.29
N ASN A 679 -10.28 -21.27 -23.62
CA ASN A 679 -9.17 -22.22 -23.52
C ASN A 679 -8.13 -21.85 -22.45
N GLU A 680 -8.16 -20.63 -21.94
CA GLU A 680 -7.15 -20.12 -21.03
C GLU A 680 -7.40 -20.52 -19.57
N SER A 681 -6.37 -21.03 -18.88
CA SER A 681 -6.45 -21.37 -17.46
C SER A 681 -6.33 -20.14 -16.56
N GLU A 682 -5.52 -19.16 -16.97
CA GLU A 682 -5.19 -18.02 -16.13
C GLU A 682 -6.25 -16.91 -16.20
N ALA A 683 -6.82 -16.58 -15.04
CA ALA A 683 -7.87 -15.57 -14.93
C ALA A 683 -7.43 -14.17 -15.40
N ILE A 684 -6.14 -13.82 -15.23
CA ILE A 684 -5.59 -12.54 -15.67
C ILE A 684 -5.71 -12.35 -17.19
N VAL A 685 -5.46 -13.40 -17.98
CA VAL A 685 -5.56 -13.34 -19.44
C VAL A 685 -7.02 -13.35 -19.87
N ARG A 686 -7.89 -14.17 -19.22
CA ARG A 686 -9.34 -14.16 -19.50
C ARG A 686 -9.95 -12.79 -19.24
N LYS A 687 -9.60 -12.14 -18.12
CA LYS A 687 -10.02 -10.77 -17.79
C LYS A 687 -9.68 -9.78 -18.90
N GLU A 688 -8.44 -9.76 -19.37
CA GLU A 688 -8.02 -8.84 -20.43
C GLU A 688 -8.65 -9.19 -21.80
N ALA A 689 -8.95 -10.47 -22.06
CA ALA A 689 -9.71 -10.87 -23.24
C ALA A 689 -11.16 -10.37 -23.20
N VAL A 690 -11.80 -10.35 -22.02
CA VAL A 690 -13.12 -9.73 -21.82
C VAL A 690 -13.05 -8.23 -22.14
N ILE A 691 -12.03 -7.54 -21.63
CA ILE A 691 -11.84 -6.10 -21.85
C ILE A 691 -11.64 -5.82 -23.35
N LEU A 692 -10.83 -6.62 -24.06
CA LEU A 692 -10.65 -6.49 -25.51
C LEU A 692 -11.97 -6.63 -26.27
N LEU A 693 -12.79 -7.64 -25.94
CA LEU A 693 -14.11 -7.81 -26.57
C LEU A 693 -15.06 -6.64 -26.27
N LYS A 694 -15.01 -6.08 -25.06
CA LYS A 694 -15.73 -4.85 -24.70
C LYS A 694 -15.30 -3.68 -25.58
N GLU A 695 -14.01 -3.41 -25.68
CA GLU A 695 -13.50 -2.30 -26.50
C GLU A 695 -13.84 -2.49 -28.00
N LEU A 696 -13.75 -3.71 -28.51
CA LEU A 696 -14.17 -4.05 -29.88
C LEU A 696 -15.66 -3.80 -30.11
N TYR A 697 -16.52 -4.16 -29.14
CA TYR A 697 -17.96 -3.92 -29.24
C TYR A 697 -18.30 -2.42 -29.21
N VAL A 698 -17.64 -1.65 -28.33
CA VAL A 698 -17.93 -0.22 -28.14
C VAL A 698 -17.44 0.62 -29.33
N HIS A 699 -16.23 0.37 -29.83
CA HIS A 699 -15.58 1.25 -30.81
C HIS A 699 -15.69 0.80 -32.26
N ARG A 700 -16.11 -0.45 -32.52
CA ARG A 700 -16.15 -1.03 -33.87
C ARG A 700 -17.53 -1.55 -34.23
N LYS A 701 -17.77 -1.67 -35.54
CA LYS A 701 -19.03 -2.16 -36.10
C LYS A 701 -18.85 -3.59 -36.60
N TRP A 702 -19.79 -4.45 -36.23
CA TRP A 702 -19.72 -5.87 -36.50
C TRP A 702 -20.99 -6.38 -37.17
N SER A 703 -20.88 -7.51 -37.87
CA SER A 703 -22.06 -8.22 -38.35
C SER A 703 -22.84 -8.81 -37.18
N LYS A 704 -24.15 -9.03 -37.38
CA LYS A 704 -25.02 -9.59 -36.34
C LYS A 704 -24.48 -10.91 -35.77
N ASN A 705 -23.94 -11.79 -36.62
CA ASN A 705 -23.38 -13.08 -36.20
C ASN A 705 -22.21 -12.93 -35.21
N ILE A 706 -21.34 -11.93 -35.42
CA ILE A 706 -20.20 -11.67 -34.53
C ILE A 706 -20.70 -11.10 -33.20
N ILE A 707 -21.66 -10.17 -33.24
CA ILE A 707 -22.29 -9.62 -32.03
C ILE A 707 -22.94 -10.74 -31.22
N ASP A 708 -23.74 -11.59 -31.85
CA ASP A 708 -24.41 -12.72 -31.18
C ASP A 708 -23.37 -13.67 -30.53
N SER A 709 -22.24 -13.90 -31.19
CA SER A 709 -21.12 -14.70 -30.64
C SER A 709 -20.45 -14.04 -29.43
N MET A 710 -20.15 -12.74 -29.51
CA MET A 710 -19.59 -11.97 -28.40
C MET A 710 -20.53 -11.96 -27.20
N THR A 711 -21.81 -11.64 -27.44
CA THR A 711 -22.86 -11.56 -26.43
C THR A 711 -23.09 -12.91 -25.75
N LEU A 712 -23.10 -14.02 -26.50
CA LEU A 712 -23.20 -15.37 -25.92
C LEU A 712 -22.00 -15.71 -25.04
N THR A 713 -20.78 -15.41 -25.53
CA THR A 713 -19.55 -15.64 -24.77
C THR A 713 -19.56 -14.84 -23.47
N MET A 714 -19.89 -13.56 -23.53
CA MET A 714 -20.00 -12.69 -22.35
C MET A 714 -21.08 -13.13 -21.36
N ALA A 715 -22.19 -13.70 -21.84
CA ALA A 715 -23.23 -14.24 -20.98
C ALA A 715 -22.72 -15.46 -20.19
N LYS A 716 -21.99 -16.36 -20.87
CA LYS A 716 -21.34 -17.51 -20.24
C LYS A 716 -20.29 -17.05 -19.23
N THR A 717 -19.38 -16.16 -19.63
CA THR A 717 -18.29 -15.67 -18.77
C THR A 717 -18.81 -14.96 -17.52
N ALA A 718 -19.82 -14.09 -17.63
CA ALA A 718 -20.35 -13.37 -16.48
C ALA A 718 -20.98 -14.28 -15.40
N VAL A 719 -21.51 -15.44 -15.81
CA VAL A 719 -22.27 -16.35 -14.93
C VAL A 719 -21.44 -17.55 -14.48
N LEU A 720 -20.60 -18.09 -15.36
CA LEU A 720 -19.96 -19.39 -15.18
C LEU A 720 -18.44 -19.32 -14.95
N ASP A 721 -17.77 -18.18 -15.18
CA ASP A 721 -16.34 -18.10 -14.87
C ASP A 721 -16.13 -18.30 -13.36
N LEU A 722 -15.01 -18.91 -12.97
CA LEU A 722 -14.73 -19.15 -11.55
C LEU A 722 -14.18 -17.91 -10.86
N HIS A 723 -13.59 -16.97 -11.60
CA HIS A 723 -12.88 -15.84 -11.02
C HIS A 723 -13.74 -14.57 -11.04
N TRP A 724 -13.96 -13.99 -9.87
CA TRP A 724 -14.84 -12.82 -9.69
C TRP A 724 -14.43 -11.61 -10.54
N GLU A 725 -13.13 -11.31 -10.69
CA GLU A 725 -12.66 -10.20 -11.54
C GLU A 725 -13.04 -10.36 -13.03
N VAL A 726 -13.06 -11.60 -13.53
CA VAL A 726 -13.45 -11.89 -14.92
C VAL A 726 -14.96 -11.67 -15.08
N LYS A 727 -15.76 -12.13 -14.11
CA LYS A 727 -17.21 -11.87 -14.06
C LYS A 727 -17.53 -10.38 -14.02
N ILE A 728 -16.83 -9.61 -13.16
CA ILE A 728 -17.01 -8.15 -13.07
C ILE A 728 -16.69 -7.48 -14.40
N SER A 729 -15.58 -7.85 -15.04
CA SER A 729 -15.22 -7.30 -16.35
C SER A 729 -16.29 -7.61 -17.41
N ALA A 730 -16.91 -8.79 -17.34
CA ALA A 730 -18.00 -9.17 -18.24
C ALA A 730 -19.29 -8.40 -17.92
N LEU A 731 -19.56 -8.06 -16.66
CA LEU A 731 -20.67 -7.18 -16.28
C LEU A 731 -20.47 -5.74 -16.80
N GLU A 732 -19.24 -5.25 -16.86
CA GLU A 732 -18.96 -3.96 -17.50
C GLU A 732 -19.30 -3.96 -18.99
N TYR A 733 -19.05 -5.07 -19.71
CA TYR A 733 -19.51 -5.23 -21.08
C TYR A 733 -21.03 -5.06 -21.17
N TRP A 734 -21.80 -5.71 -20.28
CA TRP A 734 -23.26 -5.58 -20.26
C TRP A 734 -23.75 -4.17 -19.95
N ASN A 735 -23.07 -3.44 -19.07
CA ASN A 735 -23.37 -2.03 -18.81
C ASN A 735 -23.23 -1.16 -20.08
N HIS A 736 -22.23 -1.46 -20.93
CA HIS A 736 -22.07 -0.80 -22.23
C HIS A 736 -23.15 -1.23 -23.24
N VAL A 737 -23.52 -2.52 -23.28
CA VAL A 737 -24.63 -3.02 -24.10
C VAL A 737 -25.93 -2.28 -23.76
N ILE A 738 -26.26 -2.14 -22.47
CA ILE A 738 -27.43 -1.37 -22.00
C ILE A 738 -27.36 0.08 -22.48
N THR A 739 -26.23 0.74 -22.27
CA THR A 739 -26.03 2.14 -22.66
C THR A 739 -26.18 2.33 -24.18
N SER A 740 -25.66 1.40 -24.98
CA SER A 740 -25.76 1.38 -26.44
C SER A 740 -27.21 1.23 -26.91
N HIS A 741 -27.97 0.26 -26.38
CA HIS A 741 -29.38 0.07 -26.72
C HIS A 741 -30.25 1.28 -26.36
N LEU A 742 -30.00 1.89 -25.20
CA LEU A 742 -30.67 3.12 -24.80
C LEU A 742 -30.33 4.30 -25.73
N SER A 743 -29.06 4.44 -26.11
CA SER A 743 -28.61 5.48 -27.04
C SER A 743 -29.21 5.31 -28.43
N ASP A 744 -29.37 4.06 -28.91
CA ASP A 744 -30.04 3.76 -30.18
C ASP A 744 -31.54 4.12 -30.16
N GLN A 745 -32.15 4.11 -28.98
CA GLN A 745 -33.50 4.64 -28.79
C GLN A 745 -33.57 6.17 -28.67
N GLY A 746 -32.43 6.87 -28.67
CA GLY A 746 -32.35 8.33 -28.70
C GLY A 746 -32.04 8.99 -27.34
N VAL A 747 -31.49 8.25 -26.39
CA VAL A 747 -30.93 8.80 -25.15
C VAL A 747 -29.59 9.50 -25.47
N LEU A 748 -29.44 10.75 -25.03
CA LEU A 748 -28.22 11.55 -25.15
C LEU A 748 -27.88 12.14 -23.78
N ASP A 749 -26.62 12.08 -23.36
CA ASP A 749 -26.15 12.61 -22.07
C ASP A 749 -27.00 12.14 -20.86
N GLY A 750 -27.40 10.86 -20.89
CA GLY A 750 -28.20 10.23 -19.85
C GLY A 750 -29.68 10.66 -19.80
N HIS A 751 -30.19 11.33 -20.84
CA HIS A 751 -31.55 11.86 -20.89
C HIS A 751 -32.19 11.78 -22.28
N PHE A 752 -33.52 11.77 -22.35
CA PHE A 752 -34.21 11.95 -23.63
C PHE A 752 -34.30 13.45 -23.97
N PRO A 753 -33.81 13.89 -25.15
CA PRO A 753 -34.00 15.27 -25.60
C PRO A 753 -35.49 15.54 -25.92
N LYS A 754 -35.90 16.81 -26.02
CA LYS A 754 -37.31 17.18 -26.35
C LYS A 754 -37.77 16.66 -27.71
N VAL A 755 -36.83 16.53 -28.65
CA VAL A 755 -37.01 15.99 -29.98
C VAL A 755 -35.82 15.10 -30.31
N THR A 756 -36.04 14.01 -31.03
CA THR A 756 -34.95 13.15 -31.50
C THR A 756 -35.17 12.74 -32.95
N PHE A 757 -34.08 12.50 -33.68
CA PHE A 757 -34.17 11.98 -35.05
C PHE A 757 -34.40 10.47 -34.99
N SER A 758 -35.55 10.01 -35.49
CA SER A 758 -35.79 8.57 -35.65
C SER A 758 -35.03 8.07 -36.87
N LYS A 759 -34.01 7.23 -36.68
CA LYS A 759 -33.31 6.53 -37.78
C LYS A 759 -34.27 5.66 -38.60
N GLU A 760 -35.27 5.06 -37.95
CA GLU A 760 -36.30 4.19 -38.53
C GLU A 760 -37.26 4.96 -39.46
N HIS A 761 -37.69 6.16 -39.05
CA HIS A 761 -38.67 6.96 -39.81
C HIS A 761 -38.06 8.12 -40.60
N ARG A 762 -36.74 8.33 -40.50
CA ARG A 762 -35.96 9.44 -41.08
C ARG A 762 -36.60 10.83 -40.84
N LYS A 763 -37.19 11.05 -39.66
CA LYS A 763 -37.90 12.28 -39.27
C LYS A 763 -37.57 12.68 -37.83
N ILE A 764 -37.70 13.97 -37.52
CA ILE A 764 -37.65 14.51 -36.16
C ILE A 764 -38.96 14.17 -35.46
N VAL A 765 -38.88 13.40 -34.37
CA VAL A 765 -40.03 12.97 -33.56
C VAL A 765 -39.99 13.73 -32.25
N SER A 766 -41.11 14.33 -31.84
CA SER A 766 -41.27 14.88 -30.50
C SER A 766 -41.40 13.73 -29.49
N LEU A 767 -40.55 13.74 -28.47
CA LEU A 767 -40.51 12.70 -27.45
C LEU A 767 -41.49 13.07 -26.33
N ASN A 768 -42.74 12.65 -26.51
CA ASN A 768 -43.72 12.67 -25.42
C ASN A 768 -43.54 11.46 -24.49
N GLU A 769 -44.15 11.51 -23.31
CA GLU A 769 -44.01 10.47 -22.30
C GLU A 769 -44.38 9.07 -22.83
N THR A 770 -45.43 8.96 -23.63
CA THR A 770 -45.87 7.69 -24.24
C THR A 770 -44.84 7.11 -25.22
N GLU A 771 -44.21 7.95 -26.05
CA GLU A 771 -43.20 7.53 -27.01
C GLU A 771 -41.90 7.13 -26.31
N ILE A 772 -41.51 7.85 -25.25
CA ILE A 772 -40.37 7.47 -24.41
C ILE A 772 -40.60 6.09 -23.78
N LYS A 773 -41.77 5.85 -23.17
CA LYS A 773 -42.12 4.53 -22.60
C LYS A 773 -42.09 3.43 -23.66
N ARG A 774 -42.62 3.68 -24.87
CA ARG A 774 -42.59 2.72 -25.99
C ARG A 774 -41.16 2.34 -26.37
N ARG A 775 -40.27 3.33 -26.50
CA ARG A 775 -38.86 3.12 -26.86
C ARG A 775 -38.07 2.39 -25.78
N LEU A 776 -38.29 2.73 -24.51
CA LEU A 776 -37.68 2.02 -23.38
C LEU A 776 -38.10 0.55 -23.34
N ASN A 777 -39.38 0.26 -23.55
CA ASN A 777 -39.84 -1.13 -23.65
C ASN A 777 -39.19 -1.87 -24.83
N LYS A 778 -39.05 -1.23 -26.00
CA LYS A 778 -38.32 -1.80 -27.15
C LYS A 778 -36.87 -2.12 -26.80
N ALA A 779 -36.14 -1.22 -26.13
CA ALA A 779 -34.77 -1.49 -25.68
C ALA A 779 -34.69 -2.66 -24.69
N LEU A 780 -35.59 -2.71 -23.70
CA LEU A 780 -35.62 -3.80 -22.73
C LEU A 780 -35.98 -5.16 -23.36
N ASP A 781 -36.87 -5.17 -24.36
CA ASP A 781 -37.21 -6.39 -25.10
C ASP A 781 -35.99 -6.91 -25.88
N GLU A 782 -35.18 -6.03 -26.48
CA GLU A 782 -33.92 -6.43 -27.15
C GLU A 782 -32.85 -6.89 -26.16
N LEU A 783 -32.70 -6.21 -25.01
CA LEU A 783 -31.80 -6.64 -23.93
C LEU A 783 -32.19 -8.02 -23.37
N ALA A 784 -33.49 -8.31 -23.27
CA ALA A 784 -33.99 -9.63 -22.87
C ALA A 784 -33.62 -10.70 -23.89
N LYS A 785 -33.80 -10.43 -25.20
CA LYS A 785 -33.41 -11.36 -26.28
C LYS A 785 -31.92 -11.70 -26.28
N GLN A 786 -31.08 -10.75 -25.87
CA GLN A 786 -29.63 -10.92 -25.76
C GLN A 786 -29.17 -11.55 -24.44
N ASN A 787 -30.09 -12.00 -23.56
CA ASN A 787 -29.82 -12.52 -22.22
C ASN A 787 -29.21 -11.50 -21.22
N CYS A 788 -29.13 -10.22 -21.55
CA CYS A 788 -28.58 -9.19 -20.64
C CYS A 788 -29.35 -9.15 -19.31
N LEU A 789 -30.69 -9.11 -19.37
CA LEU A 789 -31.53 -9.07 -18.17
C LEU A 789 -31.37 -10.32 -17.30
N ARG A 790 -31.16 -11.48 -17.93
CA ARG A 790 -30.89 -12.75 -17.23
C ARG A 790 -29.54 -12.70 -16.53
N VAL A 791 -28.48 -12.25 -17.20
CA VAL A 791 -27.13 -12.15 -16.62
C VAL A 791 -27.19 -11.30 -15.35
N LEU A 792 -27.80 -10.11 -15.41
CA LEU A 792 -27.88 -9.22 -14.26
C LEU A 792 -28.57 -9.85 -13.03
N LEU A 793 -29.70 -10.54 -13.21
CA LEU A 793 -30.39 -11.17 -12.09
C LEU A 793 -29.60 -12.35 -11.51
N VAL A 794 -28.98 -13.18 -12.36
CA VAL A 794 -28.20 -14.33 -11.88
C VAL A 794 -26.96 -13.86 -11.12
N THR A 795 -26.24 -12.85 -11.62
CA THR A 795 -25.04 -12.33 -10.95
C THR A 795 -25.34 -11.48 -9.71
N LEU A 796 -26.60 -11.05 -9.52
CA LEU A 796 -27.04 -10.43 -8.29
C LEU A 796 -27.11 -11.43 -7.12
N GLU A 797 -27.37 -12.70 -7.44
CA GLU A 797 -27.44 -13.82 -6.50
C GLU A 797 -26.12 -14.63 -6.44
N ASP A 798 -25.03 -14.11 -7.01
CA ASP A 798 -23.73 -14.80 -7.09
C ASP A 798 -23.15 -15.13 -5.70
N SER A 799 -22.27 -16.11 -5.61
CA SER A 799 -21.56 -16.42 -4.36
C SER A 799 -20.63 -15.27 -3.95
N ASP A 800 -20.00 -14.61 -4.92
CA ASP A 800 -19.04 -13.53 -4.67
C ASP A 800 -19.76 -12.19 -4.43
N LEU A 801 -19.46 -11.57 -3.28
CA LEU A 801 -20.08 -10.30 -2.88
C LEU A 801 -19.78 -9.16 -3.87
N GLU A 802 -18.55 -9.09 -4.40
CA GLU A 802 -18.14 -8.03 -5.34
C GLU A 802 -18.86 -8.15 -6.69
N VAL A 803 -19.16 -9.37 -7.13
CA VAL A 803 -19.99 -9.62 -8.33
C VAL A 803 -21.42 -9.16 -8.09
N CYS A 804 -21.98 -9.49 -6.91
CA CYS A 804 -23.31 -9.04 -6.50
C CYS A 804 -23.41 -7.52 -6.45
N LYS A 805 -22.43 -6.85 -5.82
CA LYS A 805 -22.35 -5.38 -5.72
C LYS A 805 -22.28 -4.73 -7.10
N THR A 806 -21.46 -5.27 -8.00
CA THR A 806 -21.34 -4.76 -9.38
C THR A 806 -22.66 -4.90 -10.14
N SER A 807 -23.31 -6.07 -10.06
CA SER A 807 -24.61 -6.29 -10.70
C SER A 807 -25.69 -5.36 -10.11
N ALA A 808 -25.75 -5.27 -8.78
CA ALA A 808 -26.67 -4.38 -8.06
C ALA A 808 -26.50 -2.92 -8.48
N ALA A 809 -25.26 -2.43 -8.65
CA ALA A 809 -24.99 -1.07 -9.10
C ALA A 809 -25.53 -0.82 -10.52
N ILE A 810 -25.33 -1.76 -11.44
CA ILE A 810 -25.86 -1.67 -12.82
C ILE A 810 -27.39 -1.68 -12.81
N ILE A 811 -28.00 -2.60 -12.06
CA ILE A 811 -29.46 -2.72 -11.95
C ILE A 811 -30.06 -1.45 -11.32
N ASN A 812 -29.47 -0.93 -10.24
CA ASN A 812 -29.94 0.29 -9.58
C ASN A 812 -29.85 1.51 -10.50
N LYS A 813 -28.76 1.64 -11.28
CA LYS A 813 -28.62 2.70 -12.29
C LYS A 813 -29.72 2.60 -13.35
N LEU A 814 -30.01 1.39 -13.84
CA LEU A 814 -31.09 1.14 -14.79
C LEU A 814 -32.46 1.42 -14.14
N LYS A 815 -32.73 0.91 -12.93
CA LYS A 815 -33.98 1.13 -12.17
C LYS A 815 -34.27 2.62 -11.99
N ALA A 816 -33.29 3.39 -11.53
CA ALA A 816 -33.41 4.85 -11.36
C ALA A 816 -33.74 5.55 -12.69
N PHE A 817 -33.08 5.14 -13.78
CA PHE A 817 -33.34 5.68 -15.10
C PHE A 817 -34.76 5.34 -15.62
N LEU A 818 -35.25 4.12 -15.38
CA LEU A 818 -36.60 3.70 -15.80
C LEU A 818 -37.69 4.39 -14.96
N LEU A 819 -37.47 4.58 -13.66
CA LEU A 819 -38.39 5.31 -12.76
C LEU A 819 -38.51 6.79 -13.14
N LYS A 820 -37.42 7.42 -13.60
CA LYS A 820 -37.45 8.81 -14.10
C LYS A 820 -38.49 9.03 -15.20
N TYR A 821 -38.76 8.02 -16.02
CA TYR A 821 -39.76 8.06 -17.10
C TYR A 821 -41.02 7.23 -16.80
N LYS A 822 -41.28 6.98 -15.50
CA LYS A 822 -42.50 6.38 -14.98
C LYS A 822 -42.88 5.04 -15.63
N LEU A 823 -41.89 4.19 -15.89
CA LEU A 823 -42.14 2.87 -16.49
C LEU A 823 -42.87 1.90 -15.52
N ASN A 824 -42.95 2.25 -14.24
CA ASN A 824 -43.73 1.58 -13.20
C ASN A 824 -45.23 1.89 -13.25
N GLU A 825 -45.65 2.90 -14.01
CA GLU A 825 -47.07 3.27 -14.15
C GLU A 825 -47.67 2.66 -15.44
N PRO A 826 -48.92 2.15 -15.40
CA PRO A 826 -49.60 1.64 -16.59
C PRO A 826 -49.70 2.74 -17.67
N LEU A 827 -49.53 2.34 -18.93
CA LEU A 827 -49.73 3.24 -20.08
C LEU A 827 -51.14 3.84 -19.99
N PRO A 828 -51.30 5.18 -20.08
CA PRO A 828 -52.63 5.79 -20.05
C PRO A 828 -53.48 5.25 -21.20
N ALA A 829 -54.75 4.95 -20.90
CA ALA A 829 -55.72 4.52 -21.90
C ALA A 829 -55.83 5.58 -23.02
N LEU A 830 -55.72 5.13 -24.25
CA LEU A 830 -55.77 5.90 -25.50
C LEU A 830 -56.92 6.94 -25.52
N PRO A 831 -56.66 8.15 -26.06
CA PRO A 831 -56.58 8.33 -27.51
C PRO A 831 -55.28 8.99 -28.00
N LEU A 832 -54.73 8.50 -29.12
CA LEU A 832 -53.55 9.06 -29.79
C LEU A 832 -53.82 10.49 -30.29
N PRO A 833 -52.88 11.45 -30.10
CA PRO A 833 -52.89 12.72 -30.81
C PRO A 833 -52.66 12.50 -32.32
N LYS A 834 -53.40 13.25 -33.15
CA LYS A 834 -53.42 13.15 -34.63
C LYS A 834 -52.10 13.47 -35.36
N ASP A 835 -51.01 13.73 -34.64
CA ASP A 835 -49.67 13.98 -35.20
C ASP A 835 -48.63 12.89 -34.85
N SER A 836 -49.06 11.75 -34.29
CA SER A 836 -48.22 10.56 -34.25
C SER A 836 -48.13 9.96 -35.66
N ALA A 837 -46.93 9.78 -36.20
CA ALA A 837 -46.74 9.01 -37.42
C ALA A 837 -47.42 7.64 -37.26
N THR A 838 -48.54 7.50 -37.97
CA THR A 838 -49.41 6.34 -37.99
C THR A 838 -48.65 5.11 -38.48
N LEU A 839 -48.72 4.05 -37.66
CA LEU A 839 -48.88 2.65 -38.03
C LEU A 839 -48.06 2.17 -39.24
N ASP A 840 -46.98 1.43 -38.97
CA ASP A 840 -46.76 0.20 -39.72
C ASP A 840 -46.64 -0.99 -38.74
N THR A 841 -47.59 -1.89 -38.89
CA THR A 841 -47.78 -3.11 -38.13
C THR A 841 -46.79 -4.17 -38.62
N SER A 842 -45.74 -4.40 -37.85
CA SER A 842 -45.17 -5.75 -37.68
C SER A 842 -44.70 -5.94 -36.23
N TYR A 843 -45.56 -5.56 -35.28
CA TYR A 843 -45.52 -6.16 -33.95
C TYR A 843 -46.03 -7.58 -34.14
N VAL A 844 -45.09 -8.53 -34.27
CA VAL A 844 -45.40 -9.95 -34.16
C VAL A 844 -46.06 -10.12 -32.78
N LYS A 845 -47.38 -10.37 -32.79
CA LYS A 845 -48.05 -11.00 -31.65
C LYS A 845 -47.24 -12.24 -31.33
N TYR A 846 -46.58 -12.25 -30.19
CA TYR A 846 -46.13 -13.50 -29.60
C TYR A 846 -47.40 -14.23 -29.19
N GLU A 847 -47.89 -15.12 -30.04
CA GLU A 847 -48.90 -16.10 -29.63
C GLU A 847 -48.21 -17.00 -28.59
N PRO A 848 -48.76 -17.12 -27.37
CA PRO A 848 -48.25 -18.10 -26.43
C PRO A 848 -48.43 -19.50 -27.07
N PRO A 849 -47.47 -20.42 -26.96
CA PRO A 849 -47.69 -21.78 -27.40
C PRO A 849 -48.76 -22.42 -26.49
N ASP A 850 -50.00 -22.45 -26.98
CA ASP A 850 -51.07 -23.28 -26.44
C ASP A 850 -50.71 -24.75 -26.68
N ASN A 851 -49.99 -25.33 -25.73
CA ASN A 851 -50.04 -26.73 -25.31
C ASN A 851 -49.04 -26.96 -24.16
N VAL A 852 -49.35 -26.41 -22.99
CA VAL A 852 -48.89 -27.00 -21.72
C VAL A 852 -50.09 -27.70 -21.11
N ALA A 853 -50.26 -28.95 -21.52
CA ALA A 853 -51.01 -29.91 -20.72
C ALA A 853 -50.42 -29.89 -19.31
N SER A 854 -51.31 -29.82 -18.33
CA SER A 854 -51.07 -30.01 -16.91
C SER A 854 -49.96 -31.04 -16.63
N SER A 855 -48.78 -30.54 -16.28
CA SER A 855 -47.77 -31.30 -15.56
C SER A 855 -47.56 -30.55 -14.26
N ASN A 856 -47.92 -31.22 -13.17
CA ASN A 856 -47.82 -30.72 -11.80
C ASN A 856 -46.47 -30.03 -11.55
N CYS A 857 -46.54 -28.81 -11.04
CA CYS A 857 -45.42 -28.20 -10.34
C CYS A 857 -45.31 -28.95 -9.00
N GLU A 858 -44.57 -30.06 -8.98
CA GLU A 858 -44.05 -30.59 -7.73
C GLU A 858 -43.08 -29.54 -7.19
N MET A 859 -43.47 -28.95 -6.06
CA MET A 859 -42.59 -28.11 -5.27
C MET A 859 -41.27 -28.82 -5.02
N LEU A 860 -40.17 -28.07 -5.04
CA LEU A 860 -38.89 -28.49 -4.47
C LEU A 860 -39.11 -28.95 -3.02
N SER A 861 -39.28 -30.25 -2.82
CA SER A 861 -39.25 -30.93 -1.52
C SER A 861 -37.99 -31.77 -1.34
N ASN A 862 -36.99 -31.64 -2.23
CA ASN A 862 -35.78 -32.46 -2.22
C ASN A 862 -34.54 -31.79 -1.61
N SER A 863 -34.58 -30.50 -1.23
CA SER A 863 -33.42 -29.83 -0.60
C SER A 863 -33.18 -30.27 0.84
N ASN A 864 -34.23 -30.70 1.56
CA ASN A 864 -34.09 -31.14 2.95
C ASN A 864 -33.49 -32.55 3.05
N ASN A 865 -33.70 -33.41 2.06
CA ASN A 865 -33.12 -34.76 2.05
C ASN A 865 -31.60 -34.74 1.76
N VAL A 866 -31.11 -33.76 0.99
CA VAL A 866 -29.66 -33.62 0.71
C VAL A 866 -28.90 -33.13 1.94
N ILE A 867 -29.50 -32.23 2.74
CA ILE A 867 -28.89 -31.75 3.98
C ILE A 867 -28.87 -32.87 5.03
N GLU A 868 -29.92 -33.69 5.15
CA GLU A 868 -29.91 -34.87 6.02
C GLU A 868 -28.91 -35.95 5.55
N GLU A 869 -28.77 -36.20 4.24
CA GLU A 869 -27.74 -37.13 3.72
C GLU A 869 -26.31 -36.61 3.94
N ILE A 870 -26.06 -35.31 3.91
CA ILE A 870 -24.73 -34.73 4.17
C ILE A 870 -24.38 -34.79 5.67
N LEU A 871 -25.38 -34.70 6.56
CA LEU A 871 -25.19 -34.81 8.00
C LEU A 871 -24.93 -36.25 8.48
N ASP A 872 -25.36 -37.26 7.73
CA ASP A 872 -25.28 -38.68 8.09
C ASP A 872 -24.10 -39.46 7.46
N VAL A 873 -23.27 -38.84 6.61
CA VAL A 873 -22.20 -39.54 5.87
C VAL A 873 -20.80 -39.19 6.39
N ASN A 874 -20.03 -40.24 6.74
CA ASN A 874 -18.63 -40.15 7.16
C ASN A 874 -17.73 -39.55 6.05
N ASP A 875 -16.85 -38.61 6.38
CA ASP A 875 -16.00 -37.82 5.44
C ASP A 875 -15.23 -38.65 4.40
N ALA A 876 -14.86 -39.89 4.75
CA ALA A 876 -14.20 -40.83 3.84
C ALA A 876 -15.05 -41.21 2.60
N ASN A 877 -16.39 -41.21 2.74
CA ASN A 877 -17.32 -41.51 1.63
C ASN A 877 -17.57 -40.29 0.74
N LEU A 878 -17.55 -39.08 1.32
CA LEU A 878 -17.60 -37.81 0.57
C LEU A 878 -16.34 -37.66 -0.30
N LEU A 879 -15.16 -37.91 0.26
CA LEU A 879 -13.89 -37.92 -0.49
C LEU A 879 -13.86 -39.03 -1.56
N ALA A 880 -14.36 -40.23 -1.26
CA ALA A 880 -14.44 -41.31 -2.26
C ALA A 880 -15.42 -40.98 -3.40
N SER A 881 -16.51 -40.25 -3.12
CA SER A 881 -17.46 -39.80 -4.13
C SER A 881 -16.91 -38.68 -5.01
N ILE A 882 -16.16 -37.74 -4.42
CA ILE A 882 -15.43 -36.67 -5.14
C ILE A 882 -14.31 -37.28 -6.00
N TYR A 883 -13.59 -38.27 -5.49
CA TYR A 883 -12.54 -38.99 -6.23
C TYR A 883 -13.11 -39.88 -7.35
N LYS A 884 -14.33 -40.40 -7.19
CA LYS A 884 -15.05 -41.10 -8.28
C LYS A 884 -15.53 -40.14 -9.36
N HIS A 885 -16.01 -38.96 -8.97
CA HIS A 885 -16.43 -37.91 -9.89
C HIS A 885 -15.27 -37.27 -10.65
N SER A 886 -14.08 -37.16 -10.04
CA SER A 886 -12.88 -36.66 -10.74
C SER A 886 -12.37 -37.62 -11.80
N ILE A 887 -12.45 -38.95 -11.58
CA ILE A 887 -12.03 -39.96 -12.58
C ILE A 887 -12.99 -40.02 -13.79
N GLU A 888 -14.27 -39.67 -13.64
CA GLU A 888 -15.22 -39.60 -14.76
C GLU A 888 -15.23 -38.25 -15.49
N ALA A 889 -14.68 -37.19 -14.88
CA ALA A 889 -14.70 -35.82 -15.39
C ALA A 889 -13.75 -35.57 -16.58
N ASP A 890 -12.65 -36.33 -16.71
CA ASP A 890 -11.64 -36.14 -17.76
C ASP A 890 -12.13 -36.42 -19.21
N SER A 891 -13.36 -36.90 -19.39
CA SER A 891 -13.90 -37.23 -20.73
C SER A 891 -15.17 -36.46 -21.14
N LYS A 892 -15.75 -35.60 -20.28
CA LYS A 892 -17.10 -35.03 -20.51
C LYS A 892 -17.30 -33.54 -20.17
N THR A 893 -16.26 -32.81 -19.77
CA THR A 893 -16.37 -31.44 -19.23
C THR A 893 -17.06 -30.44 -20.18
N GLN A 894 -16.76 -30.47 -21.48
CA GLN A 894 -17.38 -29.56 -22.47
C GLN A 894 -18.89 -29.75 -22.69
N LYS A 895 -19.45 -30.96 -22.46
CA LYS A 895 -20.90 -31.23 -22.66
C LYS A 895 -21.75 -30.93 -21.43
N SER A 896 -21.13 -30.68 -20.27
CA SER A 896 -21.79 -30.41 -19.01
C SER A 896 -22.14 -28.93 -18.86
N GLU A 897 -21.21 -28.03 -19.22
CA GLU A 897 -21.37 -26.57 -19.06
C GLU A 897 -22.42 -25.97 -19.99
N GLU A 898 -22.52 -26.44 -21.25
CA GLU A 898 -23.59 -26.02 -22.17
C GLU A 898 -24.97 -26.46 -21.70
N LYS A 899 -25.06 -27.57 -20.96
CA LYS A 899 -26.31 -28.03 -20.36
C LYS A 899 -26.71 -27.14 -19.18
N THR A 900 -25.78 -26.75 -18.31
CA THR A 900 -26.07 -25.89 -17.14
C THR A 900 -26.65 -24.53 -17.55
N PHE A 901 -26.16 -23.92 -18.63
CA PHE A 901 -26.71 -22.64 -19.13
C PHE A 901 -28.05 -22.79 -19.88
N GLN A 902 -28.35 -23.99 -20.40
CA GLN A 902 -29.62 -24.33 -21.07
C GLN A 902 -30.77 -24.62 -20.09
N TYR A 903 -30.49 -25.02 -18.84
CA TYR A 903 -31.52 -25.36 -17.84
C TYR A 903 -32.11 -24.16 -17.08
N ILE A 904 -31.63 -22.94 -17.30
CA ILE A 904 -32.13 -21.74 -16.62
C ILE A 904 -33.08 -20.97 -17.55
N PRO A 905 -34.34 -20.70 -17.14
CA PRO A 905 -35.36 -20.06 -17.99
C PRO A 905 -34.95 -18.67 -18.52
N CYS A 906 -35.38 -18.32 -19.73
CA CYS A 906 -35.21 -16.98 -20.30
C CYS A 906 -36.00 -15.93 -19.47
N VAL A 907 -35.32 -14.85 -19.06
CA VAL A 907 -35.96 -13.76 -18.30
C VAL A 907 -36.58 -12.76 -19.27
N THR A 908 -37.91 -12.66 -19.26
CA THR A 908 -38.64 -11.65 -20.05
C THR A 908 -38.55 -10.27 -19.41
N ARG A 909 -38.81 -9.21 -20.19
CA ARG A 909 -38.89 -7.83 -19.69
C ARG A 909 -39.84 -7.71 -18.50
N GLN A 910 -41.01 -8.37 -18.55
CA GLN A 910 -42.01 -8.30 -17.48
C GLN A 910 -41.46 -8.89 -16.17
N VAL A 911 -40.85 -10.08 -16.23
CA VAL A 911 -40.25 -10.73 -15.05
C VAL A 911 -39.15 -9.84 -14.47
N PHE A 912 -38.25 -9.32 -15.32
CA PHE A 912 -37.19 -8.43 -14.86
C PHE A 912 -37.73 -7.17 -14.17
N LEU A 913 -38.66 -6.46 -14.80
CA LEU A 913 -39.24 -5.23 -14.24
C LEU A 913 -39.95 -5.50 -12.91
N GLN A 914 -40.67 -6.61 -12.80
CA GLN A 914 -41.32 -7.01 -11.56
C GLN A 914 -40.29 -7.24 -10.45
N THR A 915 -39.27 -8.07 -10.70
CA THR A 915 -38.22 -8.35 -9.72
C THR A 915 -37.51 -7.09 -9.24
N ILE A 916 -37.08 -6.20 -10.15
CA ILE A 916 -36.29 -5.03 -9.76
C ILE A 916 -37.12 -3.96 -9.06
N PHE A 917 -38.42 -3.81 -9.38
CA PHE A 917 -39.27 -2.81 -8.74
C PHE A 917 -39.79 -3.26 -7.39
N ASP A 918 -40.02 -4.56 -7.20
CA ASP A 918 -40.48 -5.13 -5.93
C ASP A 918 -39.33 -5.32 -4.92
N MET A 919 -38.09 -5.44 -5.38
CA MET A 919 -36.92 -5.65 -4.53
C MET A 919 -36.21 -4.36 -4.13
N ASP A 920 -35.90 -4.23 -2.83
CA ASP A 920 -34.93 -3.24 -2.33
C ASP A 920 -33.52 -3.84 -2.44
N ILE A 921 -32.88 -3.57 -3.58
CA ILE A 921 -31.57 -4.11 -3.93
C ILE A 921 -30.50 -3.63 -2.94
N THR A 922 -30.60 -2.39 -2.46
CA THR A 922 -29.65 -1.85 -1.50
C THR A 922 -29.76 -2.59 -0.16
N ALA A 923 -30.99 -2.75 0.35
CA ALA A 923 -31.22 -3.51 1.57
C ALA A 923 -30.77 -4.98 1.44
N TYR A 924 -30.99 -5.60 0.27
CA TYR A 924 -30.54 -6.98 -0.01
C TYR A 924 -29.01 -7.13 0.07
N ILE A 925 -28.26 -6.20 -0.54
CA ILE A 925 -26.79 -6.23 -0.47
C ILE A 925 -26.29 -5.92 0.95
N GLU A 926 -26.90 -4.95 1.63
CA GLU A 926 -26.58 -4.65 3.04
C GLU A 926 -26.86 -5.83 3.96
N GLU A 927 -27.94 -6.59 3.73
CA GLU A 927 -28.24 -7.81 4.49
C GLU A 927 -27.20 -8.90 4.23
N LYS A 928 -26.78 -9.09 2.97
CA LYS A 928 -25.73 -10.06 2.61
C LYS A 928 -24.36 -9.68 3.18
N GLU A 929 -23.99 -8.41 3.12
CA GLU A 929 -22.77 -7.88 3.73
C GLU A 929 -22.82 -7.97 5.27
N ARG A 930 -23.98 -7.67 5.87
CA ARG A 930 -24.22 -7.89 7.30
C ARG A 930 -24.12 -9.37 7.67
N TRP A 931 -24.66 -10.27 6.86
CA TRP A 931 -24.57 -11.70 7.10
C TRP A 931 -23.11 -12.17 7.09
N LEU A 932 -22.31 -11.75 6.11
CA LEU A 932 -20.88 -12.08 6.01
C LEU A 932 -20.08 -11.53 7.21
N THR A 933 -20.36 -10.30 7.64
CA THR A 933 -19.69 -9.67 8.78
C THR A 933 -20.15 -10.23 10.13
N THR A 934 -21.43 -10.57 10.28
CA THR A 934 -21.98 -11.09 11.54
C THR A 934 -21.61 -12.56 11.77
N TYR A 935 -21.52 -13.37 10.72
CA TYR A 935 -21.28 -14.81 10.87
C TYR A 935 -19.81 -15.19 11.06
N SER A 936 -18.86 -14.37 10.55
CA SER A 936 -17.43 -14.68 10.62
C SER A 936 -16.70 -14.07 11.83
N THR A 937 -17.24 -13.02 12.46
CA THR A 937 -16.53 -12.27 13.52
C THR A 937 -17.43 -11.71 14.63
N SER A 938 -18.68 -12.15 14.79
CA SER A 938 -19.54 -11.60 15.85
C SER A 938 -19.10 -12.03 17.26
N PHE A 939 -19.37 -11.15 18.22
CA PHE A 939 -19.16 -11.40 19.65
C PHE A 939 -19.87 -12.67 20.13
N ASP A 940 -21.12 -12.89 19.69
CA ASP A 940 -21.89 -14.08 20.06
C ASP A 940 -21.30 -15.37 19.46
N SER A 941 -20.81 -15.33 18.22
CA SER A 941 -20.11 -16.47 17.61
C SER A 941 -18.84 -16.81 18.39
N THR A 942 -18.04 -15.80 18.74
CA THR A 942 -16.80 -15.98 19.52
C THR A 942 -17.10 -16.63 20.88
N LEU A 943 -18.16 -16.19 21.56
CA LEU A 943 -18.60 -16.79 22.83
C LEU A 943 -19.08 -18.23 22.64
N ASP A 944 -19.88 -18.49 21.61
CA ASP A 944 -20.40 -19.82 21.31
C ASP A 944 -19.29 -20.79 20.91
N ASP A 945 -18.25 -20.33 20.20
CA ASP A 945 -17.07 -21.12 19.85
C ASP A 945 -16.30 -21.54 21.10
N ILE A 946 -16.00 -20.60 22.01
CA ILE A 946 -15.30 -20.91 23.28
C ILE A 946 -16.11 -21.94 24.11
N LEU A 947 -17.43 -21.73 24.23
CA LEU A 947 -18.31 -22.62 25.00
C LEU A 947 -18.46 -24.00 24.32
N THR A 948 -18.51 -24.05 23.00
CA THR A 948 -18.66 -25.29 22.23
C THR A 948 -17.38 -26.11 22.25
N MET A 949 -16.22 -25.47 22.11
CA MET A 949 -14.92 -26.12 22.21
C MET A 949 -14.70 -26.75 23.59
N TYR A 950 -15.10 -26.06 24.66
CA TYR A 950 -15.06 -26.63 26.01
C TYR A 950 -15.97 -27.86 26.15
N LYS A 951 -17.18 -27.83 25.58
CA LYS A 951 -18.14 -28.95 25.65
C LYS A 951 -17.73 -30.17 24.83
N LYS A 952 -17.06 -29.97 23.68
CA LYS A 952 -16.66 -31.06 22.78
C LYS A 952 -15.41 -31.81 23.24
N GLY A 953 -14.57 -31.19 24.09
CA GLY A 953 -13.45 -31.87 24.75
C GLY A 953 -12.35 -32.41 23.80
N ASP A 954 -12.35 -31.99 22.53
CA ASP A 954 -11.46 -32.53 21.50
C ASP A 954 -10.59 -31.43 20.86
N VAL A 955 -9.35 -31.81 20.56
CA VAL A 955 -8.22 -30.95 20.14
C VAL A 955 -8.18 -30.75 18.62
N ASN A 956 -9.07 -31.41 17.87
CA ASN A 956 -9.13 -31.34 16.42
C ASN A 956 -10.50 -30.86 15.94
N SER A 957 -10.64 -29.54 15.77
CA SER A 957 -11.57 -28.98 14.79
C SER A 957 -10.76 -28.06 13.89
N MET A 958 -10.68 -28.46 12.62
CA MET A 958 -9.99 -27.85 11.50
C MET A 958 -9.88 -26.32 11.61
N ASP A 959 -8.63 -25.84 11.62
CA ASP A 959 -8.25 -24.55 11.04
C ASP A 959 -8.64 -24.57 9.56
N CYS A 960 -9.85 -24.12 9.25
CA CYS A 960 -10.26 -23.69 7.93
C CYS A 960 -10.99 -22.35 8.12
N TYR A 961 -10.18 -21.31 8.30
CA TYR A 961 -10.56 -19.93 7.98
C TYR A 961 -10.09 -19.61 6.56
#